data_AF-A0A2V0NUH9-F1
#
_entry.id   AF-A0A2V0NUH9-F1
#
_cell.length_a   1.000
_cell.length_b   1.000
_cell.length_c   1.000
_cell.angle_alpha   90.00
_cell.angle_beta   90.00
_cell.angle_gamma   90.00
#
_symmetry.space_group_name_H-M   'P 1'
#
loop_
_entity.id
_entity.type
_entity.pdbx_description
1 polymer ?
#
loop_
_entity_poly.entity_id
_entity_poly.type
_entity_poly.pdbx_seq_one_letter_code
_entity_poly.pdbx_strand_id
1 'polypeptide(L)'
;MGPRPSARRILLLLLLLALASPRLGATALAGQQQQEQQQRCDGAAAAAAATAHTGGCAWDGAAAPAQAYEKLCGKLRELNALEGISGLLGWDEMVMMPPGAAEARGAQKSALSGVLHDKRTDPEMGALLEGLKASRLTPVQSAVVRDTAKAYKKATALPKALVQRIAKLETDAYVAWVEARKESDFSKFAPFLKEWVEVRRESARLIDADSDPYDVLLDDYEKGATAARLDEIFAEVRAGLVPLLASLKSRGTRPDDAWLAGDYDTKAQAALCEEVALDMGFDLQHGRLDVSVHPFTGGAHPTDVRMTTRFKAHDLTEGLTGAVHETGHALYEQGRNLTPEWRDLPVNSALSMGVHESQSLLWERMVALSPPFAQYISGKIRKHFPSFPERPPGQLHAAINTIKEPSLIRVEADEVTYGLHVILRYEIERALVRGELEVDDVPRVWNAKMRDYLGVEPENDAQGCLQDVHWSAGLFAYFPTYMLGAMYAAQIYQKAAAEIPDLEAKIAAGEFKPLRVDSVNLAGLDRVIAVFAAGDTESSLLIRQYRLRLKKGASPKVPRAALEEMGPSIDATIRRWRAAGPDVEKEALKRPQLTKKKEKNVGSDSLAGKVGRIYMPKQTMDTLGLAKMKGLKRERRQAAAERAAKKAGDGGGGDGAAAAAARPAKRKKMAGGEGGDA
;
A
#
# COMPACT_ATOMS: atom_id res chain seq x y z
N MET A 1 51.65 2.18 40.14
CA MET A 1 50.80 3.30 39.67
C MET A 1 51.00 3.45 38.17
N GLY A 2 49.93 3.62 37.41
CA GLY A 2 49.88 3.66 35.95
C GLY A 2 48.41 3.58 35.50
N PRO A 3 47.98 4.26 34.42
CA PRO A 3 46.60 4.74 34.32
C PRO A 3 45.57 3.68 33.90
N ARG A 4 44.37 3.75 34.51
CA ARG A 4 43.18 3.01 34.06
C ARG A 4 42.71 3.56 32.69
N PRO A 5 42.54 2.71 31.65
CA PRO A 5 41.84 3.13 30.45
C PRO A 5 40.33 3.26 30.71
N SER A 6 39.70 4.23 30.03
CA SER A 6 38.34 4.70 30.32
C SER A 6 37.23 3.77 29.84
N ALA A 7 36.30 3.44 30.74
CA ALA A 7 35.06 2.75 30.40
C ALA A 7 34.10 3.68 29.64
N ARG A 8 34.04 3.54 28.30
CA ARG A 8 32.99 4.13 27.44
C ARG A 8 32.73 3.30 26.18
N ARG A 9 31.91 2.25 26.27
CA ARG A 9 31.20 1.64 25.13
C ARG A 9 29.82 1.16 25.60
N ILE A 10 28.77 1.85 25.15
CA ILE A 10 27.37 1.43 25.34
C ILE A 10 26.91 0.86 23.99
N LEU A 11 26.48 -0.40 23.98
CA LEU A 11 25.71 -0.97 22.88
C LEU A 11 24.23 -0.94 23.28
N LEU A 12 23.38 -0.32 22.47
CA LEU A 12 21.96 -0.14 22.75
C LEU A 12 21.14 -1.05 21.84
N LEU A 13 20.53 -2.10 22.39
CA LEU A 13 19.43 -2.81 21.72
C LEU A 13 18.10 -2.25 22.23
N LEU A 14 17.26 -1.79 21.31
CA LEU A 14 15.90 -1.32 21.58
C LEU A 14 14.91 -2.34 21.04
N LEU A 15 14.05 -2.86 21.91
CA LEU A 15 12.85 -3.62 21.54
C LEU A 15 11.62 -2.76 21.88
N LEU A 16 10.80 -2.51 20.86
CA LEU A 16 9.51 -1.84 20.98
C LEU A 16 8.40 -2.89 20.97
N LEU A 17 7.60 -2.92 22.03
CA LEU A 17 6.43 -3.76 22.19
C LEU A 17 5.27 -2.86 22.63
N ALA A 18 4.19 -2.84 21.86
CA ALA A 18 3.02 -2.01 22.12
C ALA A 18 1.95 -2.80 22.87
N LEU A 19 1.49 -2.28 24.01
CA LEU A 19 0.35 -2.79 24.77
C LEU A 19 -0.49 -1.62 25.27
N ALA A 20 -1.69 -1.43 24.71
CA ALA A 20 -2.51 -0.26 24.97
C ALA A 20 -3.35 -0.38 26.26
N SER A 21 -3.55 0.75 26.96
CA SER A 21 -4.59 0.91 27.99
C SER A 21 -4.96 2.41 28.13
N PRO A 22 -6.25 2.77 28.21
CA PRO A 22 -6.69 4.16 28.05
C PRO A 22 -6.90 4.91 29.39
N ARG A 23 -6.52 6.20 29.46
CA ARG A 23 -7.10 7.19 30.39
C ARG A 23 -7.12 8.61 29.81
N LEU A 24 -8.17 9.35 30.18
CA LEU A 24 -8.64 10.65 29.65
C LEU A 24 -7.83 11.87 30.17
N GLY A 25 -7.97 13.05 29.52
CA GLY A 25 -7.64 14.33 30.18
C GLY A 25 -7.36 15.60 29.34
N ALA A 26 -8.40 16.21 28.75
CA ALA A 26 -8.68 17.67 28.67
C ALA A 26 -7.69 18.73 28.10
N THR A 27 -8.19 19.43 27.06
CA THR A 27 -8.25 20.92 26.84
C THR A 27 -7.01 21.82 26.57
N ALA A 28 -6.99 22.35 25.34
CA ALA A 28 -6.91 23.77 24.92
C ALA A 28 -5.78 24.73 25.39
N LEU A 29 -5.07 25.33 24.41
CA LEU A 29 -5.19 26.76 24.06
C LEU A 29 -4.39 27.13 22.79
N ALA A 30 -4.80 28.22 22.13
CA ALA A 30 -4.30 28.66 20.82
C ALA A 30 -3.25 29.79 20.92
N GLY A 31 -2.63 30.16 19.78
CA GLY A 31 -1.94 31.46 19.65
C GLY A 31 -0.64 31.48 18.84
N GLN A 32 -0.69 32.16 17.70
CA GLN A 32 0.38 32.89 16.98
C GLN A 32 1.85 32.72 17.43
N GLN A 33 2.73 32.38 16.46
CA GLN A 33 3.99 33.12 16.19
C GLN A 33 4.66 32.61 14.90
N GLN A 34 4.26 33.18 13.76
CA GLN A 34 5.13 33.32 12.58
C GLN A 34 5.69 34.74 12.59
N GLN A 35 6.96 34.91 12.18
CA GLN A 35 7.78 36.14 12.16
C GLN A 35 8.79 36.32 13.32
N GLU A 36 9.76 35.40 13.49
CA GLU A 36 10.99 35.74 14.25
C GLU A 36 12.25 34.90 13.90
N GLN A 37 12.35 34.35 12.67
CA GLN A 37 13.42 33.39 12.31
C GLN A 37 14.26 33.77 11.08
N GLN A 38 14.39 35.07 10.78
CA GLN A 38 15.20 35.57 9.64
C GLN A 38 16.47 36.34 10.05
N GLN A 39 16.78 36.46 11.35
CA GLN A 39 17.95 37.21 11.86
C GLN A 39 18.71 36.45 12.96
N ARG A 40 19.37 35.33 12.62
CA ARG A 40 20.40 34.71 13.49
C ARG A 40 21.38 33.76 12.77
N CYS A 41 21.48 33.87 11.45
CA CYS A 41 22.28 32.98 10.60
C CYS A 41 23.50 33.68 9.99
N ASP A 42 24.27 34.43 10.80
CA ASP A 42 25.62 34.90 10.45
C ASP A 42 26.47 34.96 11.72
N GLY A 43 27.60 34.24 11.76
CA GLY A 43 28.54 34.27 12.89
C GLY A 43 28.93 32.94 13.55
N ALA A 44 29.14 31.85 12.80
CA ALA A 44 29.72 30.61 13.34
C ALA A 44 30.53 29.78 12.32
N ALA A 45 31.17 30.42 11.34
CA ALA A 45 31.82 29.75 10.20
C ALA A 45 33.33 30.04 10.08
N ALA A 46 34.07 30.05 11.19
CA ALA A 46 35.52 30.24 11.19
C ALA A 46 36.22 29.60 12.41
N ALA A 47 36.51 28.29 12.33
CA ALA A 47 37.64 27.57 13.01
C ALA A 47 37.41 26.04 13.06
N ALA A 48 37.72 25.31 11.97
CA ALA A 48 37.92 23.84 11.99
C ALA A 48 38.50 23.33 10.65
N ALA A 49 39.69 23.79 10.27
CA ALA A 49 40.35 23.37 9.04
C ALA A 49 41.84 23.05 9.27
N ALA A 50 42.12 21.94 9.96
CA ALA A 50 43.45 21.35 10.06
C ALA A 50 43.36 19.82 10.17
N THR A 51 44.37 19.13 9.60
CA THR A 51 44.69 17.69 9.72
C THR A 51 43.62 16.65 9.35
N ALA A 52 43.64 16.22 8.09
CA ALA A 52 43.25 14.86 7.67
C ALA A 52 44.06 14.40 6.43
N HIS A 53 44.84 13.33 6.57
CA HIS A 53 45.52 12.67 5.45
C HIS A 53 45.73 11.17 5.71
N THR A 54 45.81 10.41 4.61
CA THR A 54 46.10 8.97 4.46
C THR A 54 45.02 7.93 4.86
N GLY A 55 45.03 6.81 4.13
CA GLY A 55 44.38 5.53 4.50
C GLY A 55 43.04 5.23 3.81
N GLY A 56 43.06 4.46 2.71
CA GLY A 56 41.84 3.94 2.08
C GLY A 56 41.84 2.41 1.97
N CYS A 57 40.65 1.80 1.98
CA CYS A 57 40.37 0.46 1.47
C CYS A 57 38.85 0.31 1.28
N ALA A 58 38.40 -0.15 0.11
CA ALA A 58 36.98 -0.42 -0.16
C ALA A 58 36.67 -1.92 -0.05
N TRP A 59 35.45 -2.28 0.31
CA TRP A 59 34.98 -3.67 0.46
C TRP A 59 33.77 -3.90 -0.44
N ASP A 60 33.93 -4.73 -1.49
CA ASP A 60 32.92 -4.89 -2.55
C ASP A 60 31.70 -5.75 -2.15
N GLY A 61 31.81 -6.58 -1.09
CA GLY A 61 30.78 -7.55 -0.73
C GLY A 61 29.43 -6.99 -0.28
N ALA A 62 29.36 -5.73 0.16
CA ALA A 62 28.11 -5.11 0.62
C ALA A 62 27.24 -4.52 -0.52
N ALA A 63 27.76 -4.40 -1.73
CA ALA A 63 27.07 -3.77 -2.85
C ALA A 63 26.08 -4.71 -3.54
N ALA A 64 26.39 -6.01 -3.64
CA ALA A 64 25.60 -6.97 -4.41
C ALA A 64 24.15 -7.17 -3.90
N PRO A 65 23.87 -7.32 -2.60
CA PRO A 65 22.48 -7.44 -2.10
C PRO A 65 21.62 -6.20 -2.39
N ALA A 66 22.20 -5.01 -2.24
CA ALA A 66 21.49 -3.76 -2.51
C ALA A 66 21.18 -3.60 -4.00
N GLN A 67 22.12 -3.96 -4.89
CA GLN A 67 21.91 -3.95 -6.34
C GLN A 67 20.85 -4.98 -6.77
N ALA A 68 20.86 -6.18 -6.19
CA ALA A 68 19.85 -7.20 -6.46
C ALA A 68 18.45 -6.74 -6.03
N TYR A 69 18.32 -6.12 -4.85
CA TYR A 69 17.05 -5.57 -4.38
C TYR A 69 16.54 -4.43 -5.26
N GLU A 70 17.38 -3.46 -5.63
CA GLU A 70 16.97 -2.36 -6.54
C GLU A 70 16.59 -2.89 -7.93
N LYS A 71 17.25 -3.94 -8.43
CA LYS A 71 16.88 -4.59 -9.70
C LYS A 71 15.54 -5.32 -9.61
N LEU A 72 15.26 -6.01 -8.51
CA LEU A 72 13.96 -6.62 -8.22
C LEU A 72 12.86 -5.56 -8.19
N CYS A 73 13.08 -4.46 -7.45
CA CYS A 73 12.18 -3.32 -7.43
C CYS A 73 11.94 -2.75 -8.84
N GLY A 74 13.00 -2.61 -9.66
CA GLY A 74 12.87 -2.14 -11.05
C GLY A 74 11.86 -2.97 -11.87
N LYS A 75 11.96 -4.30 -11.82
CA LYS A 75 11.01 -5.21 -12.49
C LYS A 75 9.59 -5.12 -11.90
N LEU A 76 9.46 -5.02 -10.58
CA LEU A 76 8.16 -4.90 -9.91
C LEU A 76 7.42 -3.61 -10.26
N ARG A 77 8.12 -2.48 -10.37
CA ARG A 77 7.53 -1.21 -10.79
C ARG A 77 7.09 -1.22 -12.26
N GLU A 78 7.85 -1.89 -13.13
CA GLU A 78 7.47 -2.09 -14.53
C GLU A 78 6.20 -2.98 -14.65
N LEU A 79 6.15 -4.08 -13.89
CA LEU A 79 4.95 -4.93 -13.79
C LEU A 79 3.74 -4.12 -13.31
N ASN A 80 3.88 -3.34 -12.24
CA ASN A 80 2.78 -2.55 -11.69
C ASN A 80 2.27 -1.48 -12.68
N ALA A 81 3.15 -0.85 -13.46
CA ALA A 81 2.75 0.09 -14.50
C ALA A 81 1.95 -0.58 -15.63
N LEU A 82 2.33 -1.80 -16.04
CA LEU A 82 1.59 -2.60 -17.03
C LEU A 82 0.25 -3.10 -16.48
N GLU A 83 0.18 -3.45 -15.20
CA GLU A 83 -1.07 -3.77 -14.50
C GLU A 83 -2.01 -2.55 -14.45
N GLY A 84 -1.48 -1.35 -14.23
CA GLY A 84 -2.26 -0.10 -14.30
C GLY A 84 -2.84 0.17 -15.69
N ILE A 85 -2.10 -0.13 -16.77
CA ILE A 85 -2.63 -0.08 -18.14
C ILE A 85 -3.76 -1.11 -18.33
N SER A 86 -3.60 -2.32 -17.78
CA SER A 86 -4.64 -3.35 -17.82
C SER A 86 -5.91 -2.90 -17.08
N GLY A 87 -5.76 -2.23 -15.94
CA GLY A 87 -6.86 -1.62 -15.18
C GLY A 87 -7.61 -0.55 -15.98
N LEU A 88 -6.89 0.30 -16.72
CA LEU A 88 -7.51 1.29 -17.61
C LEU A 88 -8.28 0.66 -18.79
N LEU A 89 -7.75 -0.42 -19.39
CA LEU A 89 -8.45 -1.16 -20.45
C LEU A 89 -9.77 -1.76 -19.94
N GLY A 90 -9.78 -2.30 -18.71
CA GLY A 90 -10.97 -2.83 -18.07
C GLY A 90 -11.98 -1.76 -17.66
N TRP A 91 -11.51 -0.62 -17.11
CA TRP A 91 -12.39 0.52 -16.81
C TRP A 91 -13.05 1.07 -18.07
N ASP A 92 -12.30 1.27 -19.15
CA ASP A 92 -12.84 1.82 -20.40
C ASP A 92 -13.88 0.87 -21.03
N GLU A 93 -13.64 -0.44 -20.97
CA GLU A 93 -14.52 -1.50 -21.46
C GLU A 93 -15.91 -1.48 -20.81
N MET A 94 -15.98 -1.09 -19.54
CA MET A 94 -17.22 -1.06 -18.74
C MET A 94 -17.91 0.31 -18.69
N VAL A 95 -17.30 1.36 -19.25
CA VAL A 95 -17.77 2.76 -19.08
C VAL A 95 -17.86 3.53 -20.40
N MET A 96 -16.80 3.52 -21.23
CA MET A 96 -16.67 4.42 -22.39
C MET A 96 -16.63 3.68 -23.74
N MET A 97 -16.33 2.38 -23.74
CA MET A 97 -16.08 1.60 -24.95
C MET A 97 -17.33 1.49 -25.84
N PRO A 98 -17.24 1.80 -27.15
CA PRO A 98 -18.33 1.55 -28.09
C PRO A 98 -18.65 0.05 -28.22
N PRO A 99 -19.93 -0.36 -28.32
CA PRO A 99 -20.31 -1.79 -28.36
C PRO A 99 -19.62 -2.61 -29.46
N GLY A 100 -19.30 -2.00 -30.60
CA GLY A 100 -18.60 -2.65 -31.71
C GLY A 100 -17.09 -2.86 -31.52
N ALA A 101 -16.50 -2.40 -30.42
CA ALA A 101 -15.05 -2.46 -30.16
C ALA A 101 -14.59 -3.69 -29.36
N ALA A 102 -15.51 -4.59 -28.97
CA ALA A 102 -15.24 -5.72 -28.07
C ALA A 102 -14.12 -6.65 -28.58
N GLU A 103 -14.08 -6.97 -29.87
CA GLU A 103 -13.01 -7.80 -30.47
C GLU A 103 -11.62 -7.15 -30.31
N ALA A 104 -11.52 -5.85 -30.61
CA ALA A 104 -10.28 -5.09 -30.49
C ALA A 104 -9.83 -4.97 -29.03
N ARG A 105 -10.77 -4.77 -28.09
CA ARG A 105 -10.49 -4.74 -26.65
C ARG A 105 -10.03 -6.10 -26.12
N GLY A 106 -10.66 -7.19 -26.56
CA GLY A 106 -10.24 -8.55 -26.26
C GLY A 106 -8.80 -8.82 -26.72
N ALA A 107 -8.47 -8.44 -27.96
CA ALA A 107 -7.11 -8.56 -28.50
C ALA A 107 -6.08 -7.73 -27.71
N GLN A 108 -6.41 -6.48 -27.33
CA GLN A 108 -5.57 -5.62 -26.49
C GLN A 108 -5.28 -6.25 -25.12
N LYS A 109 -6.33 -6.71 -24.42
CA LYS A 109 -6.22 -7.37 -23.11
C LYS A 109 -5.39 -8.65 -23.22
N SER A 110 -5.68 -9.51 -24.21
CA SER A 110 -4.94 -10.75 -24.44
C SER A 110 -3.45 -10.53 -24.68
N ALA A 111 -3.08 -9.55 -25.52
CA ALA A 111 -1.68 -9.24 -25.79
C ALA A 111 -0.94 -8.73 -24.54
N LEU A 112 -1.57 -7.84 -23.77
CA LEU A 112 -1.01 -7.33 -22.52
C LEU A 112 -0.90 -8.41 -21.44
N SER A 113 -1.89 -9.30 -21.31
CA SER A 113 -1.85 -10.44 -20.40
C SER A 113 -0.68 -11.39 -20.69
N GLY A 114 -0.34 -11.61 -21.96
CA GLY A 114 0.86 -12.36 -22.35
C GLY A 114 2.15 -11.70 -21.84
N VAL A 115 2.33 -10.40 -22.09
CA VAL A 115 3.50 -9.63 -21.62
C VAL A 115 3.60 -9.61 -20.10
N LEU A 116 2.47 -9.49 -19.39
CA LEU A 116 2.41 -9.57 -17.93
C LEU A 116 2.79 -10.96 -17.42
N HIS A 117 2.32 -12.03 -18.06
CA HIS A 117 2.66 -13.40 -17.70
C HIS A 117 4.16 -13.66 -17.86
N ASP A 118 4.74 -13.35 -19.02
CA ASP A 118 6.17 -13.54 -19.31
C ASP A 118 7.06 -12.80 -18.29
N LYS A 119 6.68 -11.58 -17.89
CA LYS A 119 7.40 -10.81 -16.87
C LYS A 119 7.21 -11.34 -15.44
N ARG A 120 6.04 -11.89 -15.11
CA ARG A 120 5.77 -12.51 -13.79
C ARG A 120 6.52 -13.84 -13.62
N THR A 121 6.78 -14.57 -14.70
CA THR A 121 7.46 -15.88 -14.68
C THR A 121 8.94 -15.82 -15.11
N ASP A 122 9.47 -14.63 -15.39
CA ASP A 122 10.86 -14.39 -15.77
C ASP A 122 11.86 -15.09 -14.81
N PRO A 123 12.71 -16.03 -15.30
CA PRO A 123 13.69 -16.73 -14.47
C PRO A 123 14.65 -15.80 -13.71
N GLU A 124 14.87 -14.57 -14.19
CA GLU A 124 15.66 -13.57 -13.49
C GLU A 124 14.98 -13.10 -12.19
N MET A 125 13.64 -13.07 -12.12
CA MET A 125 12.92 -12.81 -10.86
C MET A 125 13.24 -13.89 -9.83
N GLY A 126 13.18 -15.17 -10.23
CA GLY A 126 13.57 -16.30 -9.37
C GLY A 126 15.01 -16.18 -8.87
N ALA A 127 15.96 -15.92 -9.77
CA ALA A 127 17.37 -15.76 -9.41
C ALA A 127 17.63 -14.59 -8.43
N LEU A 128 16.93 -13.47 -8.59
CA LEU A 128 17.00 -12.33 -7.67
C LEU A 128 16.43 -12.68 -6.29
N LEU A 129 15.29 -13.37 -6.25
CA LEU A 129 14.65 -13.79 -4.99
C LEU A 129 15.54 -14.77 -4.21
N GLU A 130 16.14 -15.77 -4.87
CA GLU A 130 17.08 -16.71 -4.23
C GLU A 130 18.30 -15.97 -3.65
N GLY A 131 18.91 -15.05 -4.42
CA GLY A 131 20.04 -14.24 -3.94
C GLY A 131 19.71 -13.33 -2.75
N LEU A 132 18.43 -12.96 -2.58
CA LEU A 132 17.98 -12.11 -1.49
C LEU A 132 17.61 -12.88 -0.21
N LYS A 133 17.39 -14.21 -0.25
CA LYS A 133 17.00 -15.01 0.93
C LYS A 133 17.96 -14.89 2.13
N ALA A 134 19.27 -14.86 1.86
CA ALA A 134 20.31 -14.75 2.88
C ALA A 134 20.70 -13.29 3.20
N SER A 135 20.05 -12.31 2.58
CA SER A 135 20.41 -10.90 2.70
C SER A 135 19.80 -10.23 3.93
N ARG A 136 20.54 -9.30 4.54
CA ARG A 136 20.04 -8.47 5.66
C ARG A 136 19.19 -7.32 5.12
N LEU A 137 17.87 -7.52 5.11
CA LEU A 137 16.86 -6.59 4.59
C LEU A 137 16.18 -5.78 5.70
N THR A 138 15.58 -4.62 5.37
CA THR A 138 14.62 -3.93 6.27
C THR A 138 13.30 -4.69 6.34
N PRO A 139 12.41 -4.44 7.32
CA PRO A 139 11.11 -5.10 7.38
C PRO A 139 10.27 -4.92 6.12
N VAL A 140 10.30 -3.74 5.48
CA VAL A 140 9.57 -3.47 4.23
C VAL A 140 10.20 -4.24 3.07
N GLN A 141 11.53 -4.22 2.94
CA GLN A 141 12.25 -5.01 1.92
C GLN A 141 11.99 -6.51 2.06
N SER A 142 11.98 -7.04 3.29
CA SER A 142 11.63 -8.43 3.58
C SER A 142 10.20 -8.77 3.18
N ALA A 143 9.25 -7.86 3.40
CA ALA A 143 7.86 -8.03 2.97
C ALA A 143 7.74 -8.03 1.44
N VAL A 144 8.43 -7.12 0.72
CA VAL A 144 8.50 -7.12 -0.75
C VAL A 144 9.03 -8.45 -1.27
N VAL A 145 10.15 -8.94 -0.74
CA VAL A 145 10.76 -10.21 -1.18
C VAL A 145 9.85 -11.40 -0.88
N ARG A 146 9.25 -11.46 0.31
CA ARG A 146 8.30 -12.53 0.70
C ARG A 146 7.08 -12.58 -0.22
N ASP A 147 6.43 -11.43 -0.43
CA ASP A 147 5.17 -11.37 -1.18
C ASP A 147 5.42 -11.61 -2.68
N THR A 148 6.55 -11.11 -3.20
CA THR A 148 7.00 -11.40 -4.57
C THR A 148 7.37 -12.87 -4.74
N ALA A 149 8.07 -13.49 -3.78
CA ALA A 149 8.40 -14.92 -3.84
C ALA A 149 7.16 -15.80 -3.84
N LYS A 150 6.13 -15.42 -3.06
CA LYS A 150 4.84 -16.11 -3.02
C LYS A 150 4.10 -16.00 -4.36
N ALA A 151 4.01 -14.79 -4.92
CA ALA A 151 3.40 -14.57 -6.23
C ALA A 151 4.16 -15.30 -7.35
N TYR A 152 5.50 -15.31 -7.31
CA TYR A 152 6.34 -16.03 -8.26
C TYR A 152 6.14 -17.56 -8.16
N LYS A 153 6.08 -18.13 -6.94
CA LYS A 153 5.74 -19.55 -6.73
C LYS A 153 4.39 -19.90 -7.36
N LYS A 154 3.34 -19.11 -7.08
CA LYS A 154 2.00 -19.34 -7.65
C LYS A 154 2.01 -19.25 -9.18
N ALA A 155 2.65 -18.22 -9.75
CA ALA A 155 2.70 -18.00 -11.19
C ALA A 155 3.51 -19.05 -11.97
N THR A 156 4.52 -19.68 -11.35
CA THR A 156 5.38 -20.70 -11.98
C THR A 156 4.99 -22.14 -11.67
N ALA A 157 4.11 -22.38 -10.70
CA ALA A 157 3.61 -23.72 -10.34
C ALA A 157 2.66 -24.33 -11.37
N LEU A 158 1.90 -23.52 -12.11
CA LEU A 158 0.85 -24.00 -13.01
C LEU A 158 1.42 -24.30 -14.43
N PRO A 159 1.29 -25.53 -14.95
CA PRO A 159 1.66 -25.83 -16.33
C PRO A 159 0.84 -25.00 -17.33
N LYS A 160 1.47 -24.62 -18.45
CA LYS A 160 0.83 -23.85 -19.53
C LYS A 160 -0.50 -24.46 -20.00
N ALA A 161 -0.58 -25.80 -20.08
CA ALA A 161 -1.81 -26.49 -20.47
C ALA A 161 -2.98 -26.26 -19.48
N LEU A 162 -2.70 -26.24 -18.17
CA LEU A 162 -3.70 -25.95 -17.14
C LEU A 162 -4.13 -24.48 -17.18
N VAL A 163 -3.20 -23.55 -17.38
CA VAL A 163 -3.52 -22.12 -17.58
C VAL A 163 -4.41 -21.92 -18.81
N GLN A 164 -4.15 -22.62 -19.90
CA GLN A 164 -5.00 -22.58 -21.11
C GLN A 164 -6.38 -23.20 -20.88
N ARG A 165 -6.46 -24.31 -20.12
CA ARG A 165 -7.73 -24.95 -19.71
C ARG A 165 -8.58 -23.99 -18.87
N ILE A 166 -7.99 -23.35 -17.86
CA ILE A 166 -8.65 -22.36 -17.00
C ILE A 166 -9.19 -21.19 -17.82
N ALA A 167 -8.38 -20.60 -18.71
CA ALA A 167 -8.80 -19.46 -19.53
C ALA A 167 -9.93 -19.80 -20.51
N LYS A 168 -9.96 -21.03 -21.06
CA LYS A 168 -11.10 -21.51 -21.87
C LYS A 168 -12.35 -21.71 -21.01
N LEU A 169 -12.20 -22.39 -19.87
CA LEU A 169 -13.30 -22.69 -18.97
C LEU A 169 -13.99 -21.42 -18.44
N GLU A 170 -13.24 -20.36 -18.15
CA GLU A 170 -13.78 -19.06 -17.74
C GLU A 170 -14.75 -18.45 -18.76
N THR A 171 -14.46 -18.60 -20.04
CA THR A 171 -15.36 -18.13 -21.11
C THR A 171 -16.57 -19.05 -21.27
N ASP A 172 -16.33 -20.36 -21.39
CA ASP A 172 -17.41 -21.33 -21.65
C ASP A 172 -18.40 -21.42 -20.47
N ALA A 173 -17.89 -21.48 -19.24
CA ALA A 173 -18.69 -21.59 -18.02
C ALA A 173 -19.53 -20.35 -17.76
N TYR A 174 -19.04 -19.14 -18.09
CA TYR A 174 -19.83 -17.92 -18.01
C TYR A 174 -21.03 -17.96 -18.98
N VAL A 175 -20.83 -18.36 -20.24
CA VAL A 175 -21.91 -18.50 -21.22
C VAL A 175 -22.95 -19.53 -20.74
N ALA A 176 -22.49 -20.69 -20.26
CA ALA A 176 -23.36 -21.72 -19.71
C ALA A 176 -24.13 -21.25 -18.47
N TRP A 177 -23.51 -20.47 -17.58
CA TRP A 177 -24.17 -19.89 -16.41
C TRP A 177 -25.24 -18.86 -16.80
N VAL A 178 -24.99 -18.00 -17.80
CA VAL A 178 -26.00 -17.04 -18.29
C VAL A 178 -27.25 -17.77 -18.81
N GLU A 179 -27.08 -18.85 -19.57
CA GLU A 179 -28.18 -19.67 -20.06
C GLU A 179 -28.90 -20.41 -18.92
N ALA A 180 -28.14 -21.12 -18.07
CA ALA A 180 -28.66 -21.84 -16.90
C ALA A 180 -29.49 -20.92 -15.98
N ARG A 181 -28.97 -19.72 -15.66
CA ARG A 181 -29.66 -18.74 -14.81
C ARG A 181 -30.90 -18.16 -15.46
N LYS A 182 -30.89 -17.96 -16.79
CA LYS A 182 -32.07 -17.49 -17.54
C LYS A 182 -33.20 -18.53 -17.52
N GLU A 183 -32.87 -19.80 -17.61
CA GLU A 183 -33.84 -20.90 -17.66
C GLU A 183 -34.14 -21.53 -16.30
N SER A 184 -33.41 -21.13 -15.25
CA SER A 184 -33.44 -21.72 -13.90
C SER A 184 -33.13 -23.23 -13.89
N ASP A 185 -32.15 -23.64 -14.69
CA ASP A 185 -31.73 -25.04 -14.86
C ASP A 185 -30.24 -25.21 -14.51
N PHE A 186 -29.95 -25.60 -13.27
CA PHE A 186 -28.57 -25.84 -12.83
C PHE A 186 -27.89 -26.99 -13.60
N SER A 187 -28.63 -27.93 -14.20
CA SER A 187 -28.02 -29.06 -14.92
C SER A 187 -27.20 -28.64 -16.14
N LYS A 188 -27.51 -27.47 -16.73
CA LYS A 188 -26.72 -26.84 -17.80
C LYS A 188 -25.37 -26.31 -17.32
N PHE A 189 -25.27 -25.90 -16.06
CA PHE A 189 -24.05 -25.36 -15.47
C PHE A 189 -23.21 -26.41 -14.72
N ALA A 190 -23.85 -27.46 -14.18
CA ALA A 190 -23.19 -28.51 -13.40
C ALA A 190 -21.93 -29.13 -14.05
N PRO A 191 -21.87 -29.42 -15.37
CA PRO A 191 -20.65 -29.93 -16.01
C PRO A 191 -19.46 -28.97 -15.91
N PHE A 192 -19.70 -27.67 -16.10
CA PHE A 192 -18.68 -26.63 -16.01
C PHE A 192 -18.24 -26.40 -14.56
N LEU A 193 -19.18 -26.48 -13.60
CA LEU A 193 -18.84 -26.39 -12.18
C LEU A 193 -18.00 -27.60 -11.71
N LYS A 194 -18.26 -28.81 -12.23
CA LYS A 194 -17.39 -29.99 -12.00
C LYS A 194 -15.99 -29.76 -12.52
N GLU A 195 -15.84 -29.25 -13.75
CA GLU A 195 -14.53 -28.93 -14.31
C GLU A 195 -13.82 -27.83 -13.48
N TRP A 196 -14.56 -26.82 -13.02
CA TRP A 196 -14.02 -25.76 -12.18
C TRP A 196 -13.46 -26.28 -10.85
N VAL A 197 -14.21 -27.15 -10.16
CA VAL A 197 -13.74 -27.80 -8.93
C VAL A 197 -12.50 -28.65 -9.20
N GLU A 198 -12.45 -29.38 -10.32
CA GLU A 198 -11.29 -30.18 -10.72
C GLU A 198 -10.03 -29.31 -10.90
N VAL A 199 -10.09 -28.27 -11.75
CA VAL A 199 -8.90 -27.43 -12.07
C VAL A 199 -8.45 -26.58 -10.89
N ARG A 200 -9.36 -26.18 -9.99
CA ARG A 200 -9.00 -25.45 -8.76
C ARG A 200 -8.32 -26.36 -7.74
N ARG A 201 -8.79 -27.61 -7.60
CA ARG A 201 -8.11 -28.64 -6.78
C ARG A 201 -6.76 -29.04 -7.38
N GLU A 202 -6.63 -29.09 -8.71
CA GLU A 202 -5.34 -29.32 -9.39
C GLU A 202 -4.38 -28.16 -9.14
N SER A 203 -4.83 -26.92 -9.34
CA SER A 203 -4.04 -25.71 -9.10
C SER A 203 -3.55 -25.62 -7.65
N ALA A 204 -4.43 -25.88 -6.68
CA ALA A 204 -4.07 -25.89 -5.26
C ALA A 204 -2.95 -26.90 -4.95
N ARG A 205 -3.06 -28.15 -5.44
CA ARG A 205 -2.01 -29.19 -5.27
C ARG A 205 -0.68 -28.81 -5.93
N LEU A 206 -0.71 -28.17 -7.08
CA LEU A 206 0.50 -27.72 -7.79
C LEU A 206 1.19 -26.56 -7.07
N ILE A 207 0.40 -25.63 -6.50
CA ILE A 207 0.89 -24.50 -5.73
C ILE A 207 1.45 -24.96 -4.38
N ASP A 208 0.75 -25.82 -3.65
CA ASP A 208 1.18 -26.34 -2.35
C ASP A 208 0.47 -27.66 -2.00
N ALA A 209 1.14 -28.79 -2.22
CA ALA A 209 0.56 -30.12 -2.03
C ALA A 209 0.35 -30.53 -0.55
N ASP A 210 1.07 -29.89 0.37
CA ASP A 210 1.03 -30.20 1.81
C ASP A 210 -0.02 -29.38 2.59
N SER A 211 -0.63 -28.38 1.95
CA SER A 211 -1.63 -27.47 2.54
C SER A 211 -3.07 -27.89 2.22
N ASP A 212 -4.04 -27.43 3.01
CA ASP A 212 -5.47 -27.60 2.67
C ASP A 212 -5.75 -26.91 1.33
N PRO A 213 -6.34 -27.60 0.33
CA PRO A 213 -6.58 -27.01 -0.98
C PRO A 213 -7.51 -25.79 -0.95
N TYR A 214 -8.38 -25.66 0.06
CA TYR A 214 -9.19 -24.44 0.23
C TYR A 214 -8.36 -23.27 0.75
N ASP A 215 -7.42 -23.51 1.68
CA ASP A 215 -6.55 -22.47 2.23
C ASP A 215 -5.59 -21.91 1.17
N VAL A 216 -5.11 -22.75 0.24
CA VAL A 216 -4.28 -22.33 -0.89
C VAL A 216 -5.00 -21.36 -1.82
N LEU A 217 -6.31 -21.57 -2.04
CA LEU A 217 -7.18 -20.71 -2.85
C LEU A 217 -7.61 -19.45 -2.08
N LEU A 218 -8.01 -19.59 -0.81
CA LEU A 218 -8.38 -18.48 0.07
C LEU A 218 -7.27 -17.43 0.15
N ASP A 219 -6.02 -17.87 0.19
CA ASP A 219 -4.84 -17.03 0.27
C ASP A 219 -4.60 -16.10 -0.94
N ASP A 220 -5.26 -16.33 -2.09
CA ASP A 220 -5.29 -15.37 -3.20
C ASP A 220 -6.10 -14.10 -2.85
N TYR A 221 -7.09 -14.23 -1.95
CA TYR A 221 -8.01 -13.16 -1.58
C TYR A 221 -7.78 -12.64 -0.16
N GLU A 222 -7.50 -13.51 0.81
CA GLU A 222 -7.25 -13.20 2.22
C GLU A 222 -5.95 -13.86 2.72
N LYS A 223 -4.84 -13.14 2.55
CA LYS A 223 -3.47 -13.64 2.79
C LYS A 223 -3.29 -14.20 4.21
N GLY A 224 -3.01 -15.49 4.31
CA GLY A 224 -2.75 -16.18 5.58
C GLY A 224 -3.98 -16.45 6.46
N ALA A 225 -5.20 -16.23 5.97
CA ALA A 225 -6.40 -16.80 6.58
C ALA A 225 -6.47 -18.33 6.32
N THR A 226 -7.20 -19.04 7.17
CA THR A 226 -7.42 -20.49 7.04
C THR A 226 -8.89 -20.83 7.24
N ALA A 227 -9.36 -21.88 6.56
CA ALA A 227 -10.70 -22.42 6.72
C ALA A 227 -11.00 -22.77 8.18
N ALA A 228 -10.02 -23.35 8.91
CA ALA A 228 -10.18 -23.64 10.33
C ALA A 228 -10.54 -22.39 11.16
N ARG A 229 -9.90 -21.24 10.88
CA ARG A 229 -10.23 -19.99 11.58
C ARG A 229 -11.56 -19.38 11.11
N LEU A 230 -11.91 -19.54 9.84
CA LEU A 230 -13.21 -19.13 9.31
C LEU A 230 -14.36 -19.98 9.89
N ASP A 231 -14.16 -21.28 10.08
CA ASP A 231 -15.13 -22.18 10.69
C ASP A 231 -15.49 -21.76 12.12
N GLU A 232 -14.48 -21.41 12.94
CA GLU A 232 -14.68 -20.85 14.28
C GLU A 232 -15.50 -19.56 14.25
N ILE A 233 -15.09 -18.60 13.42
CA ILE A 233 -15.71 -17.27 13.31
C ILE A 233 -17.16 -17.38 12.81
N PHE A 234 -17.39 -18.12 11.73
CA PHE A 234 -18.71 -18.23 11.11
C PHE A 234 -19.67 -19.07 11.94
N ALA A 235 -19.19 -20.01 12.76
CA ALA A 235 -20.02 -20.66 13.77
C ALA A 235 -20.56 -19.67 14.81
N GLU A 236 -19.72 -18.76 15.32
CA GLU A 236 -20.14 -17.71 16.25
C GLU A 236 -21.12 -16.72 15.59
N VAL A 237 -20.83 -16.29 14.36
CA VAL A 237 -21.71 -15.40 13.58
C VAL A 237 -23.08 -16.04 13.33
N ARG A 238 -23.17 -17.31 12.91
CA ARG A 238 -24.47 -18.01 12.75
C ARG A 238 -25.22 -18.13 14.07
N ALA A 239 -24.52 -18.46 15.16
CA ALA A 239 -25.13 -18.61 16.48
C ALA A 239 -25.74 -17.31 17.02
N GLY A 240 -25.20 -16.15 16.62
CA GLY A 240 -25.80 -14.83 16.90
C GLY A 240 -26.91 -14.44 15.92
N LEU A 241 -26.64 -14.49 14.60
CA LEU A 241 -27.52 -13.92 13.58
C LEU A 241 -28.80 -14.73 13.34
N VAL A 242 -28.77 -16.06 13.37
CA VAL A 242 -29.98 -16.87 13.10
C VAL A 242 -31.07 -16.66 14.18
N PRO A 243 -30.76 -16.70 15.49
CA PRO A 243 -31.74 -16.37 16.53
C PRO A 243 -32.17 -14.89 16.51
N LEU A 244 -31.27 -13.97 16.14
CA LEU A 244 -31.58 -12.54 15.99
C LEU A 244 -32.61 -12.32 14.86
N LEU A 245 -32.39 -12.92 13.69
CA LEU A 245 -33.31 -12.87 12.56
C LEU A 245 -34.69 -13.45 12.93
N ALA A 246 -34.73 -14.60 13.59
CA ALA A 246 -35.99 -15.20 14.06
C ALA A 246 -36.71 -14.31 15.11
N SER A 247 -35.96 -13.64 15.99
CA SER A 247 -36.48 -12.65 16.93
C SER A 247 -37.07 -11.42 16.23
N LEU A 248 -36.38 -10.90 15.20
CA LEU A 248 -36.81 -9.72 14.46
C LEU A 248 -38.07 -10.04 13.62
N LYS A 249 -38.11 -11.20 12.96
CA LYS A 249 -39.31 -11.72 12.26
C LYS A 249 -40.54 -11.87 13.16
N SER A 250 -40.36 -12.33 14.40
CA SER A 250 -41.48 -12.65 15.30
C SER A 250 -41.94 -11.48 16.18
N ARG A 251 -41.11 -10.45 16.38
CA ARG A 251 -41.37 -9.35 17.34
C ARG A 251 -41.10 -7.95 16.79
N GLY A 252 -40.47 -7.83 15.63
CA GLY A 252 -40.16 -6.55 15.01
C GLY A 252 -41.37 -5.92 14.32
N THR A 253 -41.47 -4.60 14.39
CA THR A 253 -42.36 -3.83 13.51
C THR A 253 -41.57 -3.45 12.27
N ARG A 254 -42.00 -3.88 11.08
CA ARG A 254 -41.40 -3.44 9.82
C ARG A 254 -41.53 -1.91 9.68
N PRO A 255 -40.43 -1.17 9.42
CA PRO A 255 -40.50 0.25 9.12
C PRO A 255 -41.32 0.55 7.86
N ASP A 256 -41.95 1.72 7.79
CA ASP A 256 -42.50 2.26 6.55
C ASP A 256 -41.34 2.70 5.64
N ASP A 257 -41.05 1.91 4.60
CA ASP A 257 -40.05 2.17 3.56
C ASP A 257 -40.68 2.57 2.21
N ALA A 258 -42.00 2.49 2.05
CA ALA A 258 -42.69 2.69 0.78
C ALA A 258 -42.55 4.13 0.22
N TRP A 259 -42.35 5.11 1.09
CA TRP A 259 -42.14 6.53 0.73
C TRP A 259 -40.72 6.84 0.20
N LEU A 260 -39.80 5.87 0.23
CA LEU A 260 -38.49 5.96 -0.45
C LEU A 260 -38.57 5.61 -1.94
N ALA A 261 -39.68 5.04 -2.40
CA ALA A 261 -39.94 4.80 -3.82
C ALA A 261 -40.58 6.04 -4.45
N GLY A 262 -40.13 6.40 -5.65
CA GLY A 262 -40.59 7.57 -6.39
C GLY A 262 -39.72 7.86 -7.60
N ASP A 263 -40.13 8.81 -8.44
CA ASP A 263 -39.38 9.14 -9.66
C ASP A 263 -38.25 10.13 -9.35
N TYR A 264 -37.01 9.67 -9.49
CA TYR A 264 -35.77 10.39 -9.18
C TYR A 264 -34.93 10.55 -10.45
N ASP A 265 -34.82 11.79 -10.96
CA ASP A 265 -33.94 12.09 -12.10
C ASP A 265 -32.50 11.63 -11.84
N THR A 266 -31.94 10.85 -12.77
CA THR A 266 -30.65 10.19 -12.58
C THR A 266 -29.46 11.15 -12.63
N LYS A 267 -29.61 12.35 -13.20
CA LYS A 267 -28.57 13.39 -13.14
C LYS A 267 -28.56 14.08 -11.77
N ALA A 268 -29.73 14.31 -11.18
CA ALA A 268 -29.85 14.75 -9.79
C ALA A 268 -29.31 13.68 -8.82
N GLN A 269 -29.54 12.38 -9.08
CA GLN A 269 -28.91 11.30 -8.30
C GLN A 269 -27.38 11.35 -8.40
N ALA A 270 -26.84 11.51 -9.62
CA ALA A 270 -25.40 11.64 -9.84
C ALA A 270 -24.80 12.85 -9.10
N ALA A 271 -25.45 14.01 -9.18
CA ALA A 271 -25.02 15.23 -8.50
C ALA A 271 -25.05 15.12 -6.97
N LEU A 272 -26.07 14.42 -6.41
CA LEU A 272 -26.11 14.09 -4.99
C LEU A 272 -24.95 13.16 -4.59
N CYS A 273 -24.70 12.11 -5.38
CA CYS A 273 -23.66 11.13 -5.09
C CYS A 273 -22.24 11.72 -5.18
N GLU A 274 -21.98 12.58 -6.18
CA GLU A 274 -20.72 13.33 -6.27
C GLU A 274 -20.54 14.26 -5.05
N GLU A 275 -21.58 15.00 -4.65
CA GLU A 275 -21.53 15.86 -3.47
C GLU A 275 -21.23 15.08 -2.17
N VAL A 276 -21.81 13.89 -2.00
CA VAL A 276 -21.55 13.01 -0.84
C VAL A 276 -20.13 12.44 -0.89
N ALA A 277 -19.66 11.96 -2.04
CA ALA A 277 -18.30 11.44 -2.20
C ALA A 277 -17.23 12.51 -1.89
N LEU A 278 -17.46 13.75 -2.31
CA LEU A 278 -16.60 14.90 -2.02
C LEU A 278 -16.58 15.28 -0.53
N ASP A 279 -17.71 15.20 0.16
CA ASP A 279 -17.77 15.44 1.61
C ASP A 279 -17.01 14.35 2.39
N MET A 280 -17.16 13.08 2.00
CA MET A 280 -16.35 11.95 2.51
C MET A 280 -14.84 12.16 2.21
N GLY A 281 -14.54 12.93 1.18
CA GLY A 281 -13.21 13.44 0.85
C GLY A 281 -12.55 12.78 -0.35
N PHE A 282 -13.32 12.16 -1.26
CA PHE A 282 -12.80 11.69 -2.53
C PHE A 282 -12.05 12.82 -3.27
N ASP A 283 -10.84 12.54 -3.76
CA ASP A 283 -10.02 13.55 -4.43
C ASP A 283 -10.15 13.47 -5.97
N LEU A 284 -10.85 14.45 -6.56
CA LEU A 284 -10.99 14.61 -8.01
C LEU A 284 -9.69 14.98 -8.73
N GLN A 285 -8.61 15.36 -8.03
CA GLN A 285 -7.29 15.52 -8.65
C GLN A 285 -6.61 14.18 -8.91
N HIS A 286 -7.03 13.14 -8.20
CA HIS A 286 -6.44 11.80 -8.20
C HIS A 286 -7.49 10.72 -8.51
N GLY A 287 -8.59 11.10 -9.16
CA GLY A 287 -9.68 10.18 -9.45
C GLY A 287 -10.87 10.82 -10.16
N ARG A 288 -11.86 9.98 -10.51
CA ARG A 288 -13.14 10.39 -11.09
C ARG A 288 -14.27 9.43 -10.78
N LEU A 289 -15.50 9.93 -10.93
CA LEU A 289 -16.75 9.18 -10.84
C LEU A 289 -17.35 9.04 -12.24
N ASP A 290 -17.89 7.86 -12.54
CA ASP A 290 -18.60 7.55 -13.79
C ASP A 290 -19.84 6.66 -13.52
N VAL A 291 -20.56 6.29 -14.58
CA VAL A 291 -21.72 5.38 -14.52
C VAL A 291 -21.42 4.08 -15.27
N SER A 292 -21.82 2.95 -14.71
CA SER A 292 -21.65 1.61 -15.28
C SER A 292 -22.87 0.73 -15.02
N VAL A 293 -22.88 -0.51 -15.54
CA VAL A 293 -23.96 -1.50 -15.27
C VAL A 293 -23.81 -2.15 -13.89
N HIS A 294 -22.57 -2.30 -13.43
CA HIS A 294 -22.19 -2.88 -12.15
C HIS A 294 -21.18 -1.93 -11.49
N PRO A 295 -21.51 -1.31 -10.35
CA PRO A 295 -20.57 -0.48 -9.59
C PRO A 295 -19.24 -1.22 -9.34
N PHE A 296 -18.15 -0.48 -9.42
CA PHE A 296 -16.80 -0.95 -9.10
C PHE A 296 -15.86 0.23 -8.90
N THR A 297 -14.80 -0.01 -8.13
CA THR A 297 -13.63 0.85 -7.98
C THR A 297 -12.41 0.20 -8.64
N GLY A 298 -11.64 1.01 -9.35
CA GLY A 298 -10.45 0.60 -10.08
C GLY A 298 -9.63 1.80 -10.52
N GLY A 299 -9.13 1.77 -11.76
CA GLY A 299 -8.23 2.80 -12.31
C GLY A 299 -6.84 2.23 -12.59
N ALA A 300 -5.81 3.07 -12.48
CA ALA A 300 -4.44 2.71 -12.87
C ALA A 300 -3.45 2.61 -11.70
N HIS A 301 -3.62 3.46 -10.69
CA HIS A 301 -2.62 3.74 -9.65
C HIS A 301 -3.30 4.54 -8.52
N PRO A 302 -2.77 4.60 -7.28
CA PRO A 302 -3.31 5.47 -6.21
C PRO A 302 -3.43 6.98 -6.52
N THR A 303 -2.96 7.44 -7.68
CA THR A 303 -3.13 8.83 -8.17
C THR A 303 -4.08 8.93 -9.38
N ASP A 304 -4.72 7.84 -9.77
CA ASP A 304 -5.79 7.76 -10.79
C ASP A 304 -6.72 6.61 -10.37
N VAL A 305 -7.51 6.87 -9.33
CA VAL A 305 -8.49 5.96 -8.75
C VAL A 305 -9.87 6.32 -9.30
N ARG A 306 -10.51 5.39 -10.00
CA ARG A 306 -11.79 5.62 -10.67
C ARG A 306 -12.85 4.76 -10.04
N MET A 307 -14.02 5.33 -9.80
CA MET A 307 -15.16 4.57 -9.32
C MET A 307 -16.39 4.79 -10.18
N THR A 308 -17.26 3.79 -10.20
CA THR A 308 -18.49 3.80 -10.98
C THR A 308 -19.67 3.48 -10.09
N THR A 309 -20.81 4.11 -10.35
CA THR A 309 -22.09 3.74 -9.70
C THR A 309 -23.16 3.52 -10.75
N ARG A 310 -24.37 3.13 -10.33
CA ARG A 310 -25.54 3.00 -11.19
C ARG A 310 -26.77 3.62 -10.53
N PHE A 311 -27.70 4.11 -11.34
CA PHE A 311 -28.92 4.78 -10.88
C PHE A 311 -30.15 4.09 -11.44
N LYS A 312 -31.18 3.91 -10.60
CA LYS A 312 -32.51 3.50 -11.04
C LYS A 312 -33.46 4.69 -10.92
N ALA A 313 -34.29 4.91 -11.93
CA ALA A 313 -35.23 6.04 -11.91
C ALA A 313 -36.25 5.98 -10.75
N HIS A 314 -36.51 4.79 -10.20
CA HIS A 314 -37.53 4.57 -9.18
C HIS A 314 -36.99 4.28 -7.77
N ASP A 315 -35.66 4.37 -7.56
CA ASP A 315 -34.98 4.07 -6.30
C ASP A 315 -33.76 4.99 -6.13
N LEU A 316 -33.81 5.85 -5.10
CA LEU A 316 -32.73 6.76 -4.72
C LEU A 316 -31.64 6.07 -3.88
N THR A 317 -32.02 5.03 -3.15
CA THR A 317 -31.20 4.38 -2.12
C THR A 317 -30.04 3.62 -2.74
N GLU A 318 -30.30 2.79 -3.77
CA GLU A 318 -29.29 1.93 -4.40
C GLU A 318 -28.11 2.73 -4.99
N GLY A 319 -28.38 3.81 -5.71
CA GLY A 319 -27.33 4.63 -6.32
C GLY A 319 -26.50 5.37 -5.27
N LEU A 320 -27.14 5.80 -4.18
CA LEU A 320 -26.49 6.49 -3.06
C LEU A 320 -25.63 5.55 -2.22
N THR A 321 -26.16 4.41 -1.76
CA THR A 321 -25.36 3.45 -0.97
C THR A 321 -24.26 2.83 -1.81
N GLY A 322 -24.52 2.53 -3.09
CA GLY A 322 -23.50 2.10 -4.04
C GLY A 322 -22.38 3.14 -4.22
N ALA A 323 -22.72 4.42 -4.39
CA ALA A 323 -21.71 5.47 -4.49
C ALA A 323 -20.88 5.63 -3.20
N VAL A 324 -21.49 5.49 -2.02
CA VAL A 324 -20.77 5.54 -0.73
C VAL A 324 -19.88 4.31 -0.53
N HIS A 325 -20.36 3.11 -0.88
CA HIS A 325 -19.59 1.86 -0.85
C HIS A 325 -18.31 1.99 -1.71
N GLU A 326 -18.47 2.39 -2.97
CA GLU A 326 -17.35 2.59 -3.89
C GLU A 326 -16.43 3.74 -3.47
N THR A 327 -16.98 4.82 -2.89
CA THR A 327 -16.15 5.87 -2.28
C THR A 327 -15.27 5.32 -1.16
N GLY A 328 -15.76 4.34 -0.38
CA GLY A 328 -14.96 3.69 0.66
C GLY A 328 -13.78 2.88 0.10
N HIS A 329 -13.99 2.10 -0.96
CA HIS A 329 -12.90 1.46 -1.70
C HIS A 329 -11.91 2.49 -2.26
N ALA A 330 -12.41 3.57 -2.87
CA ALA A 330 -11.57 4.58 -3.50
C ALA A 330 -10.74 5.38 -2.49
N LEU A 331 -11.30 5.68 -1.31
CA LEU A 331 -10.58 6.32 -0.21
C LEU A 331 -9.43 5.45 0.34
N TYR A 332 -9.59 4.11 0.32
CA TYR A 332 -8.49 3.21 0.66
C TYR A 332 -7.37 3.28 -0.39
N GLU A 333 -7.72 3.19 -1.68
CA GLU A 333 -6.75 3.26 -2.77
C GLU A 333 -6.02 4.61 -2.83
N GLN A 334 -6.74 5.74 -2.71
CA GLN A 334 -6.15 7.09 -2.61
C GLN A 334 -5.31 7.28 -1.33
N GLY A 335 -5.60 6.52 -0.26
CA GLY A 335 -4.84 6.52 1.00
C GLY A 335 -3.55 5.70 0.97
N ARG A 336 -3.21 5.01 -0.13
CA ARG A 336 -2.03 4.14 -0.22
C ARG A 336 -0.71 4.90 -0.09
N ASN A 337 0.30 4.25 0.49
CA ASN A 337 1.56 4.87 0.88
C ASN A 337 2.49 5.11 -0.32
N LEU A 338 2.47 6.33 -0.85
CA LEU A 338 3.29 6.75 -2.00
C LEU A 338 4.74 7.16 -1.67
N THR A 339 5.28 6.81 -0.49
CA THR A 339 6.70 7.03 -0.17
C THR A 339 7.63 6.13 -1.01
N PRO A 340 8.89 6.54 -1.31
CA PRO A 340 9.75 5.79 -2.24
C PRO A 340 10.11 4.34 -1.85
N GLU A 341 9.98 3.98 -0.56
CA GLU A 341 10.22 2.61 -0.07
C GLU A 341 9.01 1.67 -0.34
N TRP A 342 7.82 2.24 -0.58
CA TRP A 342 6.56 1.51 -0.76
C TRP A 342 6.02 1.62 -2.19
N ARG A 343 6.13 2.81 -2.79
CA ARG A 343 5.57 3.15 -4.10
C ARG A 343 5.91 2.11 -5.17
N ASP A 344 4.85 1.67 -5.86
CA ASP A 344 4.86 0.74 -6.99
C ASP A 344 5.45 -0.65 -6.67
N LEU A 345 5.42 -1.05 -5.38
CA LEU A 345 5.85 -2.36 -4.89
C LEU A 345 4.70 -3.13 -4.21
N PRO A 346 4.74 -4.47 -4.13
CA PRO A 346 3.65 -5.30 -3.58
C PRO A 346 3.20 -4.94 -2.16
N VAL A 347 4.10 -4.41 -1.33
CA VAL A 347 3.81 -3.94 0.04
C VAL A 347 2.87 -2.73 0.09
N ASN A 348 2.76 -1.99 -1.01
CA ASN A 348 1.82 -0.88 -1.14
C ASN A 348 0.49 -1.31 -1.73
N SER A 349 0.33 -2.54 -2.24
CA SER A 349 -0.97 -3.05 -2.71
C SER A 349 -1.98 -3.15 -1.57
N ALA A 350 -3.28 -3.14 -1.89
CA ALA A 350 -4.31 -3.49 -0.93
C ALA A 350 -3.96 -4.81 -0.22
N LEU A 351 -4.13 -4.83 1.10
CA LEU A 351 -3.60 -5.91 1.94
C LEU A 351 -4.26 -7.24 1.59
N SER A 352 -5.59 -7.24 1.51
CA SER A 352 -6.43 -8.36 1.11
C SER A 352 -7.78 -7.83 0.61
N MET A 353 -8.61 -8.70 0.00
CA MET A 353 -9.98 -8.36 -0.37
C MET A 353 -10.84 -8.06 0.87
N GLY A 354 -10.67 -8.80 1.97
CA GLY A 354 -11.43 -8.53 3.21
C GLY A 354 -11.08 -7.17 3.81
N VAL A 355 -9.80 -6.75 3.76
CA VAL A 355 -9.41 -5.40 4.19
C VAL A 355 -9.92 -4.34 3.22
N HIS A 356 -9.96 -4.60 1.91
CA HIS A 356 -10.52 -3.65 0.94
C HIS A 356 -12.02 -3.43 1.14
N GLU A 357 -12.77 -4.53 1.25
CA GLU A 357 -14.19 -4.56 1.57
C GLU A 357 -14.51 -3.93 2.94
N SER A 358 -13.59 -4.04 3.91
CA SER A 358 -13.76 -3.36 5.20
C SER A 358 -13.83 -1.85 5.07
N GLN A 359 -13.23 -1.27 4.02
CA GLN A 359 -13.27 0.17 3.81
C GLN A 359 -14.57 0.57 3.10
N SER A 360 -15.04 -0.18 2.11
CA SER A 360 -16.37 0.08 1.52
C SER A 360 -17.49 -0.08 2.54
N LEU A 361 -17.50 -1.17 3.32
CA LEU A 361 -18.52 -1.43 4.34
C LEU A 361 -18.39 -0.53 5.59
N LEU A 362 -17.21 0.00 5.91
CA LEU A 362 -17.05 1.05 6.93
C LEU A 362 -17.86 2.29 6.55
N TRP A 363 -17.77 2.73 5.30
CA TRP A 363 -18.49 3.91 4.83
C TRP A 363 -19.95 3.63 4.51
N GLU A 364 -20.29 2.51 3.87
CA GLU A 364 -21.68 2.14 3.55
C GLU A 364 -22.46 1.80 4.82
N ARG A 365 -22.00 0.81 5.60
CA ARG A 365 -22.79 0.24 6.70
C ARG A 365 -22.61 1.00 7.99
N MET A 366 -21.37 1.20 8.44
CA MET A 366 -21.12 1.83 9.74
C MET A 366 -21.33 3.36 9.70
N VAL A 367 -21.23 4.00 8.53
CA VAL A 367 -21.52 5.42 8.34
C VAL A 367 -22.87 5.66 7.65
N ALA A 368 -23.09 5.23 6.39
CA ALA A 368 -24.27 5.66 5.63
C ALA A 368 -25.61 5.17 6.21
N LEU A 369 -25.65 3.97 6.78
CA LEU A 369 -26.84 3.43 7.43
C LEU A 369 -27.04 3.90 8.89
N SER A 370 -26.15 4.77 9.41
CA SER A 370 -26.19 5.23 10.80
C SER A 370 -27.19 6.39 11.05
N PRO A 371 -27.70 6.55 12.29
CA PRO A 371 -28.53 7.70 12.67
C PRO A 371 -27.92 9.09 12.36
N PRO A 372 -26.63 9.38 12.65
CA PRO A 372 -26.05 10.69 12.32
C PRO A 372 -25.94 10.93 10.81
N PHE A 373 -25.66 9.90 10.00
CA PHE A 373 -25.66 10.09 8.54
C PHE A 373 -27.06 10.37 8.00
N ALA A 374 -28.09 9.70 8.54
CA ALA A 374 -29.49 10.00 8.19
C ALA A 374 -29.84 11.49 8.45
N GLN A 375 -29.32 12.10 9.52
CA GLN A 375 -29.46 13.54 9.80
C GLN A 375 -28.75 14.41 8.75
N TYR A 376 -27.51 14.08 8.40
CA TYR A 376 -26.73 14.77 7.36
C TYR A 376 -27.42 14.69 5.98
N ILE A 377 -27.77 13.48 5.53
CA ILE A 377 -28.22 13.22 4.15
C ILE A 377 -29.64 13.72 3.90
N SER A 378 -30.50 13.77 4.92
CA SER A 378 -31.89 14.29 4.82
C SER A 378 -31.95 15.74 4.31
N GLY A 379 -30.90 16.55 4.53
CA GLY A 379 -30.79 17.89 3.97
C GLY A 379 -30.42 17.89 2.49
N LYS A 380 -29.46 17.04 2.10
CA LYS A 380 -28.96 16.94 0.72
C LYS A 380 -29.97 16.28 -0.21
N ILE A 381 -30.70 15.25 0.24
CA ILE A 381 -31.77 14.66 -0.55
C ILE A 381 -32.82 15.72 -0.88
N ARG A 382 -33.29 16.52 0.09
CA ARG A 382 -34.27 17.60 -0.16
C ARG A 382 -33.75 18.73 -1.05
N LYS A 383 -32.44 19.01 -1.02
CA LYS A 383 -31.78 19.98 -1.92
C LYS A 383 -31.83 19.53 -3.39
N HIS A 384 -31.58 18.25 -3.66
CA HIS A 384 -31.57 17.69 -5.03
C HIS A 384 -32.96 17.22 -5.50
N PHE A 385 -33.83 16.82 -4.56
CA PHE A 385 -35.19 16.34 -4.80
C PHE A 385 -36.19 17.11 -3.90
N PRO A 386 -36.63 18.32 -4.28
CA PRO A 386 -37.58 19.10 -3.48
C PRO A 386 -38.96 18.46 -3.30
N SER A 387 -39.30 17.46 -4.12
CA SER A 387 -40.50 16.62 -4.01
C SER A 387 -40.36 15.47 -3.01
N PHE A 388 -39.15 15.20 -2.49
CA PHE A 388 -38.93 14.12 -1.54
C PHE A 388 -39.69 14.37 -0.23
N PRO A 389 -40.48 13.41 0.28
CA PRO A 389 -41.33 13.64 1.45
C PRO A 389 -40.55 14.12 2.68
N GLU A 390 -41.00 15.22 3.31
CA GLU A 390 -40.38 15.67 4.55
C GLU A 390 -40.71 14.72 5.70
N ARG A 391 -39.72 13.94 6.12
CA ARG A 391 -39.77 13.03 7.27
C ARG A 391 -38.66 13.38 8.27
N PRO A 392 -38.83 13.11 9.57
CA PRO A 392 -37.73 13.18 10.54
C PRO A 392 -36.59 12.22 10.15
N PRO A 393 -35.30 12.58 10.33
CA PRO A 393 -34.17 11.72 9.98
C PRO A 393 -34.23 10.30 10.57
N GLY A 394 -34.82 10.13 11.76
CA GLY A 394 -35.02 8.82 12.37
C GLY A 394 -35.95 7.88 11.57
N GLN A 395 -36.89 8.43 10.78
CA GLN A 395 -37.71 7.62 9.86
C GLN A 395 -36.92 7.20 8.62
N LEU A 396 -36.04 8.06 8.09
CA LEU A 396 -35.11 7.68 7.01
C LEU A 396 -34.17 6.57 7.49
N HIS A 397 -33.54 6.75 8.65
CA HIS A 397 -32.70 5.72 9.29
C HIS A 397 -33.42 4.38 9.46
N ALA A 398 -34.68 4.39 9.94
CA ALA A 398 -35.45 3.16 10.07
C ALA A 398 -35.76 2.51 8.71
N ALA A 399 -36.17 3.31 7.72
CA ALA A 399 -36.54 2.81 6.39
C ALA A 399 -35.35 2.17 5.64
N ILE A 400 -34.17 2.80 5.63
CA ILE A 400 -32.98 2.26 4.95
C ILE A 400 -32.42 0.99 5.63
N ASN A 401 -32.70 0.79 6.92
CA ASN A 401 -32.33 -0.40 7.69
C ASN A 401 -33.43 -1.49 7.73
N THR A 402 -34.35 -1.48 6.77
CA THR A 402 -35.42 -2.50 6.69
C THR A 402 -34.85 -3.86 6.28
N ILE A 403 -35.05 -4.86 7.14
CA ILE A 403 -34.73 -6.27 6.87
C ILE A 403 -35.53 -6.75 5.66
N LYS A 404 -34.87 -7.41 4.70
CA LYS A 404 -35.49 -7.82 3.44
C LYS A 404 -36.17 -9.17 3.60
N GLU A 405 -37.45 -9.23 3.24
CA GLU A 405 -38.25 -10.44 3.36
C GLU A 405 -39.09 -10.67 2.09
N PRO A 406 -38.88 -11.79 1.36
CA PRO A 406 -37.85 -12.82 1.58
C PRO A 406 -36.44 -12.36 1.14
N SER A 407 -35.42 -12.59 1.96
CA SER A 407 -34.00 -12.36 1.59
C SER A 407 -33.45 -13.54 0.78
N LEU A 408 -33.78 -13.58 -0.52
CA LEU A 408 -33.31 -14.62 -1.45
C LEU A 408 -31.97 -14.27 -2.11
N ILE A 409 -31.73 -12.99 -2.41
CA ILE A 409 -30.61 -12.52 -3.24
C ILE A 409 -29.55 -11.82 -2.37
N ARG A 410 -28.33 -12.36 -2.34
CA ARG A 410 -27.22 -11.84 -1.50
C ARG A 410 -26.91 -10.37 -1.73
N VAL A 411 -26.87 -9.92 -2.99
CA VAL A 411 -26.54 -8.52 -3.33
C VAL A 411 -27.67 -7.52 -3.01
N GLU A 412 -28.84 -8.01 -2.61
CA GLU A 412 -30.00 -7.20 -2.19
C GLU A 412 -30.25 -7.32 -0.67
N ALA A 413 -29.43 -8.11 0.05
CA ALA A 413 -29.64 -8.43 1.45
C ALA A 413 -29.32 -7.25 2.41
N ASP A 414 -30.10 -7.16 3.48
CA ASP A 414 -29.85 -6.28 4.62
C ASP A 414 -28.66 -6.75 5.48
N GLU A 415 -28.20 -5.91 6.41
CA GLU A 415 -27.05 -6.23 7.28
C GLU A 415 -27.22 -7.49 8.14
N VAL A 416 -28.44 -7.85 8.54
CA VAL A 416 -28.70 -9.02 9.38
C VAL A 416 -28.64 -10.30 8.53
N THR A 417 -29.16 -10.27 7.30
CA THR A 417 -29.22 -11.45 6.43
C THR A 417 -27.96 -11.64 5.57
N TYR A 418 -27.22 -10.58 5.21
CA TYR A 418 -26.05 -10.63 4.32
C TYR A 418 -24.97 -11.63 4.76
N GLY A 419 -24.61 -11.64 6.04
CA GLY A 419 -23.58 -12.55 6.56
C GLY A 419 -23.94 -14.03 6.40
N LEU A 420 -25.22 -14.38 6.53
CA LEU A 420 -25.71 -15.75 6.39
C LEU A 420 -25.63 -16.23 4.93
N HIS A 421 -25.89 -15.33 3.96
CA HIS A 421 -25.67 -15.59 2.53
C HIS A 421 -24.21 -15.88 2.20
N VAL A 422 -23.26 -15.16 2.82
CA VAL A 422 -21.82 -15.43 2.63
C VAL A 422 -21.43 -16.78 3.21
N ILE A 423 -21.90 -17.09 4.43
CA ILE A 423 -21.52 -18.30 5.16
C ILE A 423 -21.99 -19.58 4.47
N LEU A 424 -23.21 -19.63 3.91
CA LEU A 424 -23.68 -20.82 3.20
C LEU A 424 -22.85 -21.11 1.94
N ARG A 425 -22.36 -20.07 1.25
CA ARG A 425 -21.50 -20.20 0.07
C ARG A 425 -20.13 -20.73 0.44
N TYR A 426 -19.49 -20.14 1.45
CA TYR A 426 -18.23 -20.62 2.02
C TYR A 426 -18.29 -22.12 2.35
N GLU A 427 -19.36 -22.56 3.04
CA GLU A 427 -19.49 -23.96 3.43
C GLU A 427 -19.67 -24.91 2.24
N ILE A 428 -20.43 -24.50 1.21
CA ILE A 428 -20.60 -25.27 -0.02
C ILE A 428 -19.27 -25.34 -0.79
N GLU A 429 -18.60 -24.22 -1.01
CA GLU A 429 -17.32 -24.18 -1.73
C GLU A 429 -16.24 -25.02 -1.05
N ARG A 430 -16.10 -24.90 0.28
CA ARG A 430 -15.12 -25.66 1.05
C ARG A 430 -15.37 -27.16 0.94
N ALA A 431 -16.64 -27.58 1.01
CA ALA A 431 -17.01 -28.97 0.81
C ALA A 431 -16.72 -29.45 -0.62
N LEU A 432 -17.03 -28.66 -1.66
CA LEU A 432 -16.71 -28.98 -3.06
C LEU A 432 -15.18 -29.13 -3.28
N VAL A 433 -14.38 -28.18 -2.80
CA VAL A 433 -12.92 -28.16 -2.96
C VAL A 433 -12.25 -29.30 -2.19
N ARG A 434 -12.77 -29.70 -1.03
CA ARG A 434 -12.28 -30.87 -0.30
C ARG A 434 -12.79 -32.20 -0.87
N GLY A 435 -13.88 -32.20 -1.63
CA GLY A 435 -14.55 -33.42 -2.11
C GLY A 435 -15.45 -34.07 -1.05
N GLU A 436 -15.98 -33.24 -0.13
CA GLU A 436 -16.99 -33.61 0.87
C GLU A 436 -18.43 -33.44 0.33
N LEU A 437 -18.58 -32.76 -0.82
CA LEU A 437 -19.83 -32.50 -1.52
C LEU A 437 -19.63 -32.73 -3.03
N GLU A 438 -20.60 -33.38 -3.67
CA GLU A 438 -20.66 -33.50 -5.13
C GLU A 438 -21.43 -32.33 -5.75
N VAL A 439 -21.04 -31.93 -6.97
CA VAL A 439 -21.64 -30.76 -7.64
C VAL A 439 -23.14 -30.92 -7.89
N ASP A 440 -23.61 -32.14 -8.18
CA ASP A 440 -25.03 -32.39 -8.47
C ASP A 440 -25.93 -32.22 -7.23
N ASP A 441 -25.36 -32.25 -6.02
CA ASP A 441 -26.08 -32.02 -4.76
C ASP A 441 -26.19 -30.53 -4.39
N VAL A 442 -25.51 -29.62 -5.11
CA VAL A 442 -25.46 -28.19 -4.78
C VAL A 442 -26.84 -27.53 -4.65
N PRO A 443 -27.82 -27.70 -5.56
CA PRO A 443 -29.14 -27.09 -5.41
C PRO A 443 -29.86 -27.55 -4.13
N ARG A 444 -29.78 -28.85 -3.81
CA ARG A 444 -30.39 -29.45 -2.62
C ARG A 444 -29.76 -28.92 -1.33
N VAL A 445 -28.43 -28.83 -1.28
CA VAL A 445 -27.69 -28.33 -0.11
C VAL A 445 -27.87 -26.81 0.05
N TRP A 446 -27.92 -26.07 -1.06
CA TRP A 446 -28.22 -24.64 -1.07
C TRP A 446 -29.59 -24.37 -0.45
N ASN A 447 -30.65 -25.00 -0.95
CA ASN A 447 -32.01 -24.80 -0.44
C ASN A 447 -32.14 -25.20 1.04
N ALA A 448 -31.45 -26.26 1.48
CA ALA A 448 -31.38 -26.61 2.89
C ALA A 448 -30.75 -25.50 3.75
N LYS A 449 -29.58 -24.97 3.36
CA LYS A 449 -28.92 -23.89 4.10
C LYS A 449 -29.70 -22.57 4.07
N MET A 450 -30.37 -22.25 2.96
CA MET A 450 -31.27 -21.09 2.88
C MET A 450 -32.43 -21.22 3.89
N ARG A 451 -33.06 -22.40 4.00
CA ARG A 451 -34.09 -22.65 5.02
C ARG A 451 -33.52 -22.54 6.43
N ASP A 452 -32.43 -23.24 6.70
CA ASP A 452 -31.87 -23.38 8.05
C ASP A 452 -31.32 -22.04 8.61
N TYR A 453 -30.77 -21.18 7.75
CA TYR A 453 -30.13 -19.92 8.18
C TYR A 453 -31.06 -18.71 8.01
N LEU A 454 -31.76 -18.60 6.88
CA LEU A 454 -32.54 -17.41 6.53
C LEU A 454 -34.05 -17.60 6.73
N GLY A 455 -34.52 -18.85 6.88
CA GLY A 455 -35.93 -19.18 6.98
C GLY A 455 -36.70 -18.99 5.66
N VAL A 456 -36.03 -19.16 4.52
CA VAL A 456 -36.61 -19.01 3.17
C VAL A 456 -36.10 -20.13 2.26
N GLU A 457 -36.86 -20.48 1.23
CA GLU A 457 -36.43 -21.40 0.18
C GLU A 457 -36.59 -20.72 -1.20
N PRO A 458 -35.58 -20.76 -2.08
CA PRO A 458 -35.72 -20.30 -3.46
C PRO A 458 -36.76 -21.11 -4.23
N GLU A 459 -37.59 -20.45 -5.03
CA GLU A 459 -38.60 -21.13 -5.87
C GLU A 459 -37.96 -21.86 -7.07
N ASN A 460 -36.73 -21.49 -7.44
CA ASN A 460 -36.01 -21.97 -8.61
C ASN A 460 -34.49 -21.74 -8.48
N ASP A 461 -33.69 -22.39 -9.33
CA ASP A 461 -32.22 -22.31 -9.25
C ASP A 461 -31.66 -20.90 -9.51
N ALA A 462 -32.35 -20.06 -10.28
CA ALA A 462 -31.92 -18.68 -10.58
C ALA A 462 -31.97 -17.74 -9.36
N GLN A 463 -32.91 -18.00 -8.45
CA GLN A 463 -32.95 -17.41 -7.10
C GLN A 463 -32.13 -18.22 -6.09
N GLY A 464 -31.83 -19.49 -6.40
CA GLY A 464 -30.99 -20.39 -5.62
C GLY A 464 -29.52 -20.31 -5.99
N CYS A 465 -28.90 -21.45 -6.27
CA CYS A 465 -27.46 -21.61 -6.45
C CYS A 465 -26.88 -20.96 -7.73
N LEU A 466 -27.72 -20.52 -8.69
CA LEU A 466 -27.27 -19.78 -9.87
C LEU A 466 -27.32 -18.26 -9.69
N GLN A 467 -27.71 -17.75 -8.50
CA GLN A 467 -27.92 -16.31 -8.32
C GLN A 467 -26.65 -15.45 -8.49
N ASP A 468 -25.47 -16.00 -8.16
CA ASP A 468 -24.15 -15.35 -8.23
C ASP A 468 -23.30 -15.90 -9.39
N VAL A 469 -22.46 -15.04 -9.96
CA VAL A 469 -21.57 -15.34 -11.11
C VAL A 469 -20.23 -15.96 -10.69
N HIS A 470 -19.83 -15.85 -9.42
CA HIS A 470 -18.48 -16.15 -8.94
C HIS A 470 -17.96 -17.52 -9.36
N TRP A 471 -18.80 -18.56 -9.28
CA TRP A 471 -18.41 -19.92 -9.67
C TRP A 471 -18.27 -20.10 -11.18
N SER A 472 -18.94 -19.31 -12.03
CA SER A 472 -18.73 -19.38 -13.48
C SER A 472 -17.37 -18.80 -13.90
N ALA A 473 -16.84 -17.85 -13.13
CA ALA A 473 -15.49 -17.32 -13.25
C ALA A 473 -14.44 -18.08 -12.40
N GLY A 474 -14.85 -19.15 -11.71
CA GLY A 474 -13.95 -19.97 -10.89
C GLY A 474 -13.40 -19.26 -9.64
N LEU A 475 -14.11 -18.26 -9.11
CA LEU A 475 -13.73 -17.48 -7.92
C LEU A 475 -14.10 -18.22 -6.62
N PHE A 476 -13.44 -19.35 -6.36
CA PHE A 476 -13.60 -20.12 -5.11
C PHE A 476 -12.81 -19.49 -3.96
N ALA A 477 -13.34 -19.57 -2.74
CA ALA A 477 -12.79 -18.93 -1.55
C ALA A 477 -12.76 -17.39 -1.59
N TYR A 478 -13.50 -16.80 -2.52
CA TYR A 478 -13.72 -15.36 -2.59
C TYR A 478 -14.75 -14.88 -1.57
N PHE A 479 -15.91 -15.54 -1.47
CA PHE A 479 -17.03 -15.06 -0.64
C PHE A 479 -16.70 -14.77 0.83
N PRO A 480 -15.85 -15.54 1.55
CA PRO A 480 -15.50 -15.25 2.94
C PRO A 480 -15.02 -13.82 3.19
N THR A 481 -14.35 -13.23 2.20
CA THR A 481 -13.80 -11.88 2.28
C THR A 481 -14.88 -10.80 2.47
N TYR A 482 -16.10 -11.03 1.98
CA TYR A 482 -17.24 -10.15 2.23
C TYR A 482 -17.62 -10.08 3.72
N MET A 483 -17.70 -11.23 4.40
CA MET A 483 -18.03 -11.28 5.82
C MET A 483 -16.86 -10.77 6.68
N LEU A 484 -15.63 -11.09 6.31
CA LEU A 484 -14.44 -10.52 6.95
C LEU A 484 -14.42 -8.99 6.83
N GLY A 485 -14.75 -8.45 5.65
CA GLY A 485 -14.92 -7.01 5.42
C GLY A 485 -15.91 -6.38 6.41
N ALA A 486 -17.11 -6.95 6.54
CA ALA A 486 -18.12 -6.47 7.48
C ALA A 486 -17.61 -6.48 8.94
N MET A 487 -16.93 -7.56 9.35
CA MET A 487 -16.36 -7.69 10.69
C MET A 487 -15.23 -6.69 10.96
N TYR A 488 -14.31 -6.53 10.01
CA TYR A 488 -13.22 -5.55 10.11
C TYR A 488 -13.76 -4.13 10.11
N ALA A 489 -14.77 -3.81 9.29
CA ALA A 489 -15.44 -2.52 9.27
C ALA A 489 -16.01 -2.16 10.65
N ALA A 490 -16.73 -3.10 11.28
CA ALA A 490 -17.28 -2.92 12.63
C ALA A 490 -16.17 -2.74 13.69
N GLN A 491 -15.08 -3.50 13.62
CA GLN A 491 -13.93 -3.36 14.53
C GLN A 491 -13.22 -2.00 14.36
N ILE A 492 -13.02 -1.56 13.11
CA ILE A 492 -12.42 -0.26 12.78
C ILE A 492 -13.33 0.88 13.26
N TYR A 493 -14.64 0.80 13.01
CA TYR A 493 -15.59 1.83 13.46
C TYR A 493 -15.67 1.90 14.99
N GLN A 494 -15.79 0.76 15.68
CA GLN A 494 -15.77 0.71 17.14
C GLN A 494 -14.50 1.35 17.72
N LYS A 495 -13.35 1.09 17.09
CA LYS A 495 -12.08 1.67 17.49
C LYS A 495 -12.02 3.18 17.21
N ALA A 496 -12.52 3.61 16.06
CA ALA A 496 -12.60 5.01 15.66
C ALA A 496 -13.52 5.82 16.59
N ALA A 497 -14.72 5.32 16.90
CA ALA A 497 -15.66 5.94 17.84
C ALA A 497 -15.09 6.07 19.26
N ALA A 498 -14.20 5.15 19.67
CA ALA A 498 -13.53 5.21 20.97
C ALA A 498 -12.33 6.19 21.02
N GLU A 499 -11.74 6.56 19.88
CA GLU A 499 -10.53 7.40 19.81
C GLU A 499 -10.75 8.80 19.20
N ILE A 500 -11.80 8.99 18.40
CA ILE A 500 -12.17 10.26 17.77
C ILE A 500 -13.29 10.91 18.59
N PRO A 501 -13.03 12.02 19.32
CA PRO A 501 -14.06 12.73 20.06
C PRO A 501 -15.18 13.22 19.13
N ASP A 502 -16.41 13.01 19.58
CA ASP A 502 -17.64 13.48 18.93
C ASP A 502 -17.83 12.97 17.49
N LEU A 503 -17.29 11.79 17.15
CA LEU A 503 -17.35 11.22 15.78
C LEU A 503 -18.76 11.22 15.17
N GLU A 504 -19.79 10.79 15.91
CA GLU A 504 -21.17 10.77 15.42
C GLU A 504 -21.71 12.18 15.16
N ALA A 505 -21.43 13.15 16.04
CA ALA A 505 -21.83 14.54 15.83
C ALA A 505 -21.13 15.16 14.61
N LYS A 506 -19.91 14.72 14.31
CA LYS A 506 -19.14 15.10 13.13
C LYS A 506 -19.72 14.52 11.85
N ILE A 507 -20.08 13.23 11.85
CA ILE A 507 -20.83 12.59 10.77
C ILE A 507 -22.15 13.35 10.50
N ALA A 508 -22.91 13.69 11.55
CA ALA A 508 -24.16 14.47 11.42
C ALA A 508 -23.97 15.89 10.86
N ALA A 509 -22.78 16.47 11.03
CA ALA A 509 -22.41 17.77 10.47
C ALA A 509 -21.77 17.70 9.07
N GLY A 510 -21.54 16.50 8.52
CA GLY A 510 -20.78 16.29 7.28
C GLY A 510 -19.26 16.42 7.42
N GLU A 511 -18.73 16.44 8.65
CA GLU A 511 -17.29 16.45 8.94
C GLU A 511 -16.71 15.02 8.90
N PHE A 512 -16.59 14.42 7.72
CA PHE A 512 -16.12 13.03 7.58
C PHE A 512 -14.60 12.85 7.69
N LYS A 513 -13.81 13.89 7.41
CA LYS A 513 -12.33 13.84 7.39
C LYS A 513 -11.69 13.22 8.63
N PRO A 514 -12.16 13.41 9.88
CA PRO A 514 -11.58 12.78 11.06
C PRO A 514 -11.61 11.25 11.07
N LEU A 515 -12.53 10.61 10.34
CA LEU A 515 -12.56 9.14 10.18
C LEU A 515 -11.45 8.63 9.23
N ARG A 516 -10.83 9.53 8.44
CA ARG A 516 -9.64 9.22 7.64
C ARG A 516 -8.38 9.42 8.47
N VAL A 517 -7.57 8.37 8.57
CA VAL A 517 -6.33 8.40 9.36
C VAL A 517 -5.15 8.76 8.45
N ASP A 518 -5.01 10.05 8.13
CA ASP A 518 -3.90 10.56 7.31
C ASP A 518 -2.51 10.41 7.99
N SER A 519 -2.47 10.15 9.31
CA SER A 519 -1.25 9.81 10.03
C SER A 519 -1.52 9.05 11.32
N VAL A 520 -0.68 8.06 11.64
CA VAL A 520 -0.76 7.30 12.89
C VAL A 520 -0.24 8.14 14.06
N ASN A 521 -1.06 8.30 15.10
CA ASN A 521 -0.67 9.01 16.31
C ASN A 521 0.35 8.17 17.12
N LEU A 522 1.60 8.62 17.14
CA LEU A 522 2.71 7.98 17.89
C LEU A 522 2.51 7.98 19.42
N ALA A 523 1.46 8.60 19.96
CA ALA A 523 1.10 8.52 21.38
C ALA A 523 0.81 7.09 21.87
N GLY A 524 0.52 6.15 20.97
CA GLY A 524 0.38 4.71 21.29
C GLY A 524 1.70 3.99 21.58
N LEU A 525 2.86 4.59 21.28
CA LEU A 525 4.17 4.08 21.71
C LEU A 525 4.41 4.53 23.16
N ASP A 526 3.92 3.75 24.12
CA ASP A 526 4.04 4.06 25.55
C ASP A 526 5.33 3.51 26.18
N ARG A 527 5.92 2.43 25.64
CA ARG A 527 6.99 1.66 26.26
C ARG A 527 8.22 1.46 25.37
N VAL A 528 9.37 1.46 26.02
CA VAL A 528 10.69 1.12 25.45
C VAL A 528 11.36 0.13 26.40
N ILE A 529 11.70 -1.06 25.91
CA ILE A 529 12.57 -2.00 26.64
C ILE A 529 13.98 -1.84 26.08
N ALA A 530 14.92 -1.47 26.95
CA ALA A 530 16.33 -1.37 26.61
C ALA A 530 17.11 -2.44 27.38
N VAL A 531 18.00 -3.13 26.67
CA VAL A 531 18.89 -4.14 27.24
C VAL A 531 20.33 -3.65 27.04
N PHE A 532 21.07 -3.54 28.15
CA PHE A 532 22.44 -3.06 28.19
C PHE A 532 23.36 -4.16 28.72
N ALA A 533 24.44 -4.48 28.02
CA ALA A 533 25.59 -5.16 28.61
C ALA A 533 26.44 -4.10 29.33
N ALA A 534 26.17 -3.88 30.62
CA ALA A 534 26.81 -2.85 31.43
C ALA A 534 26.75 -3.20 32.92
N GLY A 535 27.81 -2.87 33.66
CA GLY A 535 27.91 -3.11 35.10
C GLY A 535 29.38 -3.26 35.51
N ASP A 536 29.62 -3.62 36.78
CA ASP A 536 30.98 -3.77 37.33
C ASP A 536 31.74 -5.00 36.81
N THR A 537 31.09 -5.84 35.99
CA THR A 537 31.72 -6.99 35.33
C THR A 537 31.29 -7.10 33.86
N GLU A 538 32.13 -7.70 33.02
CA GLU A 538 31.86 -7.95 31.60
C GLU A 538 30.71 -8.94 31.35
N SER A 539 30.10 -9.51 32.40
CA SER A 539 28.99 -10.45 32.34
C SER A 539 27.67 -9.86 32.88
N SER A 540 27.61 -8.57 33.22
CA SER A 540 26.40 -7.91 33.72
C SER A 540 25.47 -7.46 32.57
N LEU A 541 24.19 -7.83 32.67
CA LEU A 541 23.13 -7.46 31.73
C LEU A 541 22.00 -6.74 32.48
N LEU A 542 21.79 -5.48 32.15
CA LEU A 542 20.74 -4.63 32.71
C LEU A 542 19.58 -4.57 31.72
N ILE A 543 18.40 -5.03 32.14
CA ILE A 543 17.14 -4.83 31.42
C ILE A 543 16.43 -3.66 32.11
N ARG A 544 16.02 -2.65 31.34
CA ARG A 544 15.31 -1.48 31.84
C ARG A 544 14.06 -1.25 31.00
N GLN A 545 12.93 -1.04 31.68
CA GLN A 545 11.69 -0.64 31.03
C GLN A 545 11.44 0.85 31.27
N TYR A 546 11.34 1.59 30.17
CA TYR A 546 11.05 3.02 30.15
C TYR A 546 9.68 3.29 29.56
N ARG A 547 8.98 4.26 30.12
CA ARG A 547 7.89 4.96 29.47
C ARG A 547 8.44 5.96 28.47
N LEU A 548 7.91 5.96 27.25
CA LEU A 548 8.21 6.97 26.24
C LEU A 548 7.30 8.19 26.45
N ARG A 549 7.91 9.37 26.54
CA ARG A 549 7.22 10.67 26.53
C ARG A 549 7.70 11.48 25.34
N LEU A 550 6.83 11.64 24.35
CA LEU A 550 7.05 12.49 23.20
C LEU A 550 6.83 13.96 23.61
N LYS A 551 7.92 14.72 23.73
CA LYS A 551 7.90 16.17 24.02
C LYS A 551 7.99 16.96 22.71
N LYS A 552 7.55 18.23 22.72
CA LYS A 552 7.70 19.15 21.57
C LYS A 552 9.17 19.20 21.14
N GLY A 553 9.43 18.83 19.87
CA GLY A 553 10.77 18.78 19.30
C GLY A 553 11.26 20.14 18.81
N ALA A 554 12.51 20.18 18.35
CA ALA A 554 13.09 21.38 17.71
C ALA A 554 12.54 21.65 16.30
N SER A 555 11.82 20.69 15.71
CA SER A 555 11.05 20.89 14.47
C SER A 555 9.63 20.36 14.66
N PRO A 556 8.63 20.87 13.91
CA PRO A 556 7.25 20.39 14.01
C PRO A 556 7.05 18.93 13.61
N LYS A 557 7.98 18.36 12.82
CA LYS A 557 7.86 17.04 12.20
C LYS A 557 8.50 15.90 13.01
N VAL A 558 9.30 16.19 14.03
CA VAL A 558 10.00 15.17 14.83
C VAL A 558 9.88 15.51 16.32
N PRO A 559 9.02 14.83 17.09
CA PRO A 559 8.94 15.02 18.53
C PRO A 559 10.24 14.55 19.21
N ARG A 560 10.61 15.21 20.31
CA ARG A 560 11.74 14.79 21.14
C ARG A 560 11.28 13.65 22.05
N ALA A 561 11.75 12.44 21.76
CA ALA A 561 11.65 11.32 22.69
C ALA A 561 12.37 11.64 24.01
N ALA A 562 11.65 11.50 25.13
CA ALA A 562 12.19 11.43 26.47
C ALA A 562 11.80 10.08 27.08
N LEU A 563 12.72 9.46 27.82
CA LEU A 563 12.49 8.18 28.50
C LEU A 563 12.38 8.45 30.01
N GLU A 564 11.41 7.79 30.65
CA GLU A 564 11.16 7.85 32.09
C GLU A 564 11.09 6.40 32.60
N GLU A 565 11.96 6.00 33.54
CA GLU A 565 12.01 4.61 33.98
C GLU A 565 10.72 4.24 34.73
N MET A 566 10.09 3.13 34.33
CA MET A 566 8.81 2.66 34.88
C MET A 566 8.90 1.27 35.51
N GLY A 567 9.93 0.50 35.17
CA GLY A 567 10.12 -0.87 35.64
C GLY A 567 9.11 -1.89 35.08
N PRO A 568 9.27 -3.19 35.42
CA PRO A 568 10.35 -3.75 36.23
C PRO A 568 11.73 -3.63 35.55
N SER A 569 12.76 -3.47 36.38
CA SER A 569 14.16 -3.42 35.96
C SER A 569 14.86 -4.66 36.49
N ILE A 570 15.61 -5.37 35.64
CA ILE A 570 16.26 -6.65 35.98
C ILE A 570 17.77 -6.50 35.81
N ASP A 571 18.51 -6.89 36.83
CA ASP A 571 19.98 -6.98 36.78
C ASP A 571 20.36 -8.47 36.76
N ALA A 572 20.78 -8.94 35.60
CA ALA A 572 21.16 -10.33 35.36
C ALA A 572 22.68 -10.46 35.22
N THR A 573 23.21 -11.65 35.56
CA THR A 573 24.62 -11.99 35.33
C THR A 573 24.71 -13.23 34.45
N ILE A 574 25.42 -13.11 33.33
CA ILE A 574 25.66 -14.17 32.36
C ILE A 574 26.64 -15.19 32.96
N ARG A 575 26.12 -16.27 33.54
CA ARG A 575 26.95 -17.32 34.18
C ARG A 575 27.64 -18.28 33.21
N ARG A 576 27.13 -18.40 31.99
CA ARG A 576 27.69 -19.25 30.92
C ARG A 576 27.62 -18.48 29.61
N TRP A 577 28.74 -18.39 28.92
CA TRP A 577 28.87 -17.76 27.61
C TRP A 577 29.92 -18.51 26.78
N ARG A 578 29.91 -18.26 25.47
CA ARG A 578 30.94 -18.75 24.53
C ARG A 578 31.43 -17.54 23.75
N ALA A 579 32.75 -17.43 23.56
CA ALA A 579 33.33 -16.37 22.74
C ALA A 579 32.74 -16.42 21.31
N ALA A 580 32.42 -15.25 20.76
CA ALA A 580 31.99 -15.14 19.38
C ALA A 580 33.14 -15.51 18.43
N GLY A 581 32.83 -15.97 17.22
CA GLY A 581 33.83 -16.11 16.16
C GLY A 581 34.39 -14.73 15.76
N PRO A 582 35.65 -14.62 15.29
CA PRO A 582 36.29 -13.34 14.98
C PRO A 582 35.49 -12.47 14.00
N ASP A 583 34.81 -13.08 13.05
CA ASP A 583 33.99 -12.39 12.05
C ASP A 583 32.72 -11.76 12.67
N VAL A 584 32.09 -12.47 13.59
CA VAL A 584 30.89 -12.01 14.32
C VAL A 584 31.24 -10.87 15.28
N GLU A 585 32.38 -10.97 15.97
CA GLU A 585 32.88 -9.88 16.83
C GLU A 585 33.20 -8.63 16.01
N LYS A 586 33.89 -8.80 14.86
CA LYS A 586 34.21 -7.71 13.93
C LYS A 586 32.97 -7.06 13.32
N GLU A 587 31.90 -7.82 13.06
CA GLU A 587 30.62 -7.26 12.61
C GLU A 587 29.90 -6.51 13.74
N ALA A 588 29.84 -7.08 14.95
CA ALA A 588 29.18 -6.45 16.10
C ALA A 588 29.84 -5.11 16.52
N LEU A 589 31.15 -4.96 16.28
CA LEU A 589 31.90 -3.73 16.56
C LEU A 589 31.81 -2.67 15.45
N LYS A 590 31.10 -2.94 14.35
CA LYS A 590 31.00 -2.05 13.17
C LYS A 590 30.13 -0.82 13.44
N ARG A 591 30.77 0.33 13.69
CA ARG A 591 30.07 1.60 13.98
C ARG A 591 29.36 2.18 12.73
N PRO A 592 28.06 2.49 12.78
CA PRO A 592 27.38 3.21 11.71
C PRO A 592 27.85 4.68 11.65
N GLN A 593 28.12 5.20 10.44
CA GLN A 593 28.37 6.63 10.24
C GLN A 593 27.03 7.40 10.26
N LEU A 594 26.74 8.07 11.37
CA LEU A 594 25.48 8.79 11.61
C LEU A 594 25.37 10.16 10.88
N THR A 595 26.27 10.47 9.95
CA THR A 595 26.21 11.70 9.15
C THR A 595 26.40 11.42 7.65
N LYS A 596 25.34 11.61 6.86
CA LYS A 596 25.49 11.74 5.40
C LYS A 596 26.39 12.94 5.11
N LYS A 597 27.52 12.73 4.43
CA LYS A 597 28.30 13.83 3.85
C LYS A 597 27.38 14.59 2.89
N LYS A 598 27.31 15.91 3.04
CA LYS A 598 26.59 16.79 2.13
C LYS A 598 27.32 16.80 0.78
N GLU A 599 26.76 16.16 -0.24
CA GLU A 599 27.27 16.21 -1.62
C GLU A 599 27.23 17.68 -2.10
N LYS A 600 28.40 18.33 -2.16
CA LYS A 600 28.49 19.70 -2.69
C LYS A 600 28.28 19.68 -4.19
N ASN A 601 27.50 20.65 -4.67
CA ASN A 601 27.21 20.91 -6.08
C ASN A 601 26.42 19.82 -6.82
N VAL A 602 25.73 18.91 -6.12
CA VAL A 602 24.77 17.99 -6.74
C VAL A 602 23.35 18.45 -6.38
N GLY A 603 22.50 18.65 -7.40
CA GLY A 603 21.06 18.85 -7.25
C GLY A 603 20.30 17.71 -7.91
N SER A 604 19.04 17.51 -7.51
CA SER A 604 18.11 16.59 -8.16
C SER A 604 17.12 17.38 -9.01
N ASP A 605 17.08 17.08 -10.31
CA ASP A 605 16.06 17.56 -11.23
C ASP A 605 15.07 16.42 -11.52
N SER A 606 13.77 16.72 -11.58
CA SER A 606 12.72 15.70 -11.72
C SER A 606 12.62 15.10 -13.12
N LEU A 607 13.24 15.70 -14.14
CA LEU A 607 13.32 15.15 -15.50
C LEU A 607 14.69 14.53 -15.82
N ALA A 608 15.79 15.09 -15.27
CA ALA A 608 17.15 14.73 -15.66
C ALA A 608 17.96 13.95 -14.59
N GLY A 609 17.42 13.72 -13.39
CA GLY A 609 18.10 12.96 -12.33
C GLY A 609 19.15 13.75 -11.54
N LYS A 610 20.27 13.12 -11.16
CA LYS A 610 21.36 13.78 -10.40
C LYS A 610 22.17 14.70 -11.33
N VAL A 611 22.01 16.02 -11.16
CA VAL A 611 22.74 17.04 -11.92
C VAL A 611 23.88 17.64 -11.08
N GLY A 612 25.12 17.46 -11.55
CA GLY A 612 26.32 18.04 -10.93
C GLY A 612 26.70 19.40 -11.53
N ARG A 613 26.71 20.47 -10.74
CA ARG A 613 27.27 21.79 -11.13
C ARG A 613 28.78 21.84 -10.92
N ILE A 614 29.55 21.69 -11.98
CA ILE A 614 30.99 21.98 -11.93
C ILE A 614 31.17 23.50 -11.87
N TYR A 615 31.83 24.00 -10.83
CA TYR A 615 32.24 25.40 -10.77
C TYR A 615 33.37 25.62 -11.79
N MET A 616 33.07 26.31 -12.88
CA MET A 616 34.06 26.67 -13.89
C MET A 616 34.60 28.07 -13.56
N PRO A 617 35.85 28.22 -13.12
CA PRO A 617 36.42 29.55 -12.87
C PRO A 617 36.45 30.37 -14.16
N LYS A 618 36.37 31.71 -14.02
CA LYS A 618 36.33 32.65 -15.15
C LYS A 618 37.49 32.37 -16.12
N GLN A 619 37.18 31.85 -17.29
CA GLN A 619 38.19 31.47 -18.27
C GLN A 619 38.67 32.69 -19.04
N THR A 620 39.79 33.27 -18.60
CA THR A 620 40.54 34.25 -19.37
C THR A 620 41.17 33.54 -20.57
N MET A 621 40.72 33.87 -21.78
CA MET A 621 41.14 33.20 -23.02
C MET A 621 42.67 33.24 -23.22
N ASP A 622 43.32 34.25 -22.68
CA ASP A 622 44.76 34.50 -22.73
C ASP A 622 45.60 33.50 -21.91
N THR A 623 44.97 32.73 -21.03
CA THR A 623 45.63 31.78 -20.10
C THR A 623 45.23 30.32 -20.31
N LEU A 624 44.31 30.04 -21.25
CA LEU A 624 43.93 28.68 -21.61
C LEU A 624 45.07 27.98 -22.36
N GLY A 625 45.75 27.09 -21.63
CA GLY A 625 46.81 26.24 -22.19
C GLY A 625 46.24 25.21 -23.17
N LEU A 626 46.07 25.60 -24.44
CA LEU A 626 45.76 24.68 -25.54
C LEU A 626 46.69 23.47 -25.50
N ALA A 627 46.10 22.28 -25.73
CA ALA A 627 46.79 21.01 -25.57
C ALA A 627 48.13 21.00 -26.31
N LYS A 628 49.22 20.71 -25.60
CA LYS A 628 50.57 20.62 -26.15
C LYS A 628 50.70 19.37 -27.02
N MET A 629 50.16 19.41 -28.24
CA MET A 629 50.43 18.40 -29.28
C MET A 629 51.95 18.30 -29.47
N LYS A 630 52.53 17.17 -29.07
CA LYS A 630 53.99 16.96 -29.11
C LYS A 630 54.56 16.90 -30.54
N GLY A 631 53.71 16.75 -31.58
CA GLY A 631 54.14 16.73 -32.99
C GLY A 631 54.42 18.11 -33.61
N LEU A 632 53.66 19.16 -33.26
CA LEU A 632 53.67 20.44 -34.00
C LEU A 632 54.73 21.47 -33.53
N LYS A 633 55.68 21.05 -32.68
CA LYS A 633 56.74 21.94 -32.15
C LYS A 633 57.95 22.12 -33.07
N ARG A 634 58.16 21.24 -34.05
CA ARG A 634 59.29 21.30 -34.98
C ARG A 634 59.03 22.31 -36.10
N GLU A 635 57.90 22.16 -36.78
CA GLU A 635 57.46 23.07 -37.86
C GLU A 635 57.28 24.51 -37.37
N ARG A 636 56.61 24.72 -36.22
CA ARG A 636 56.49 26.06 -35.61
C ARG A 636 57.83 26.68 -35.18
N ARG A 637 58.88 25.89 -34.92
CA ARG A 637 60.24 26.40 -34.65
C ARG A 637 60.96 26.79 -35.94
N GLN A 638 60.84 26.01 -37.01
CA GLN A 638 61.42 26.34 -38.31
C GLN A 638 60.76 27.61 -38.90
N ALA A 639 59.42 27.67 -38.93
CA ALA A 639 58.70 28.86 -39.40
C ALA A 639 58.94 30.12 -38.54
N ALA A 640 59.19 29.96 -37.24
CA ALA A 640 59.57 31.07 -36.36
C ALA A 640 61.02 31.54 -36.60
N ALA A 641 61.95 30.63 -36.89
CA ALA A 641 63.33 30.98 -37.24
C ALA A 641 63.39 31.74 -38.58
N GLU A 642 62.65 31.28 -39.59
CA GLU A 642 62.54 31.96 -40.89
C GLU A 642 61.90 33.36 -40.77
N ARG A 643 60.86 33.51 -39.93
CA ARG A 643 60.27 34.83 -39.64
C ARG A 643 61.18 35.74 -38.82
N ALA A 644 61.99 35.19 -37.91
CA ALA A 644 62.97 35.96 -37.14
C ALA A 644 64.11 36.46 -38.04
N ALA A 645 64.63 35.61 -38.94
CA ALA A 645 65.62 35.99 -39.94
C ALA A 645 65.09 37.09 -40.87
N LYS A 646 63.81 37.03 -41.29
CA LYS A 646 63.16 38.09 -42.08
C LYS A 646 62.88 39.40 -41.31
N LYS A 647 62.80 39.39 -39.98
CA LYS A 647 62.56 40.59 -39.16
C LYS A 647 63.82 41.23 -38.57
N ALA A 648 64.96 40.54 -38.59
CA ALA A 648 66.24 41.08 -38.15
C ALA A 648 66.98 41.87 -39.25
N GLY A 649 66.41 41.96 -40.46
CA GLY A 649 67.02 42.62 -41.62
C GLY A 649 66.41 43.97 -42.00
N ASP A 650 65.45 44.51 -41.26
CA ASP A 650 64.72 45.72 -41.66
C ASP A 650 64.19 46.55 -40.47
N GLY A 651 64.38 47.87 -40.53
CA GLY A 651 63.75 48.87 -39.64
C GLY A 651 64.43 49.16 -38.28
N GLY A 652 65.29 50.18 -38.24
CA GLY A 652 65.69 50.86 -37.00
C GLY A 652 65.07 52.26 -36.86
N GLY A 653 65.04 52.81 -35.65
CA GLY A 653 64.86 54.26 -35.41
C GLY A 653 63.74 54.69 -34.45
N GLY A 654 64.11 54.98 -33.18
CA GLY A 654 63.46 55.95 -32.27
C GLY A 654 62.03 55.66 -31.75
N ASP A 655 61.57 56.27 -30.65
CA ASP A 655 62.29 56.90 -29.53
C ASP A 655 61.33 57.08 -28.32
N GLY A 656 61.85 57.33 -27.11
CA GLY A 656 61.08 57.98 -26.02
C GLY A 656 60.47 57.14 -24.87
N ALA A 657 61.20 57.07 -23.75
CA ALA A 657 60.79 57.21 -22.32
C ALA A 657 59.52 56.53 -21.71
N ALA A 658 59.44 56.21 -20.40
CA ALA A 658 60.42 55.91 -19.34
C ALA A 658 59.67 55.33 -18.10
N ALA A 659 60.28 54.35 -17.43
CA ALA A 659 60.44 54.16 -15.97
C ALA A 659 59.29 54.52 -14.97
N ALA A 660 59.05 53.82 -13.84
CA ALA A 660 59.52 52.56 -13.22
C ALA A 660 58.49 52.21 -12.10
N ALA A 661 58.63 51.29 -11.14
CA ALA A 661 59.72 50.41 -10.69
C ALA A 661 59.15 49.10 -10.07
N ALA A 662 59.98 48.28 -9.41
CA ALA A 662 59.60 46.99 -8.82
C ALA A 662 60.04 46.83 -7.35
N ARG A 663 59.46 45.85 -6.64
CA ARG A 663 60.07 45.19 -5.47
C ARG A 663 59.72 43.68 -5.40
N PRO A 664 60.52 42.83 -4.73
CA PRO A 664 60.82 41.49 -5.25
C PRO A 664 60.38 40.30 -4.37
N ALA A 665 60.55 39.09 -4.90
CA ALA A 665 60.13 37.82 -4.32
C ALA A 665 61.23 37.08 -3.52
N LYS A 666 60.79 36.17 -2.64
CA LYS A 666 61.51 34.96 -2.19
C LYS A 666 60.48 33.85 -1.93
N ARG A 667 60.80 32.55 -1.93
CA ARG A 667 61.54 31.63 -2.82
C ARG A 667 61.22 30.24 -2.25
N LYS A 668 60.95 29.28 -3.13
CA LYS A 668 60.55 27.89 -2.86
C LYS A 668 61.60 27.12 -2.03
N LYS A 669 61.19 26.15 -1.20
CA LYS A 669 62.04 25.01 -0.81
C LYS A 669 61.24 23.70 -0.96
N MET A 670 61.88 22.68 -1.52
CA MET A 670 61.29 21.35 -1.75
C MET A 670 61.63 20.41 -0.59
N ALA A 671 60.87 19.32 -0.47
CA ALA A 671 61.32 18.09 0.16
C ALA A 671 60.85 16.90 -0.71
N GLY A 672 61.79 16.03 -1.05
CA GLY A 672 61.57 14.65 -1.46
C GLY A 672 62.68 13.87 -0.76
N GLY A 673 62.33 12.82 -0.03
CA GLY A 673 63.28 12.04 0.73
C GLY A 673 63.58 10.71 0.05
N GLU A 674 64.67 10.08 0.46
CA GLU A 674 64.79 8.66 0.76
C GLU A 674 66.13 8.45 1.46
N GLY A 675 66.19 7.48 2.36
CA GLY A 675 67.41 7.07 3.05
C GLY A 675 67.64 5.58 2.83
N GLY A 676 68.89 5.19 2.62
CA GLY A 676 69.32 3.80 2.71
C GLY A 676 69.92 3.50 4.09
N ASP A 677 69.77 2.25 4.51
CA ASP A 677 70.45 1.56 5.62
C ASP A 677 70.32 2.12 7.04
N ALA A 678 69.33 1.61 7.78
CA ALA A 678 69.53 0.80 9.02
C ALA A 678 68.18 0.25 9.54
#